data_AF-A0A9W8AHK4-F1
#
_entry.id   AF-A0A9W8AHK4-F1
#
_cell.length_a   1.000
_cell.length_b   1.000
_cell.length_c   1.000
_cell.angle_alpha   90.00
_cell.angle_beta   90.00
_cell.angle_gamma   90.00
#
_symmetry.space_group_name_H-M   'P 1'
#
loop_
_entity.id
_entity.type
_entity.pdbx_description
1 polymer ?
#
loop_
_entity_poly.entity_id
_entity_poly.type
_entity_poly.pdbx_seq_one_letter_code
_entity_poly.pdbx_strand_id
1 'polypeptide(L)'
;MYHCRLDSDDPELDFIEALCDEPPGSPVIPYPPSPALLRTPQSTWEFDNGLIQQTLPVPPHLATTFANLDPRVDDVSLPSECFQELYNGDRNVVISAPTGSGKTLLLEFAMIRALRTAANACKIVYLAPTKALCTERYTDWSRRFGSLNYPCQEATGDSDMSRLSEVLRASIIVTTPEKWDALSRRWKDNATLMKLIRLVLIDEVHMLKERRGATLEAVVSRMRVVGSVIRFVAVSATVPNVADIALWLRSDPLSANQSDVVASEAQQPALIQSFGEEYRPVRLERHVLSFDIRSDNYFLFERNLDYRLPEIINKFGHGKPVLVFCSTRKSAQQAAEYLAKVSESQFSRGTNATFKSKGIQELVAKGLAYHHAGLDVADRRVIENLFITGAVRVVCTTSTLAVGVNLPAHLVVVKSTRAYISSRYVEYSDLEVIQMLGRAGRPQFDTSGVAVIMTTHDQAAKYENLVSGQECVESSLHLNLTEHLNAEISLGSINGLQTANRWLKSTFLYTRICSNPGYYKLEGSEVPAASPHAHLEAICAQSLEKLRESNLITINDQGSIHCQEMGHAMARYYVRFSTVQIIVRIKPRPSIVDVLTTLSQAAEFSEIRFQAGEKGILNDLNKGPQIRHPIKGKVKTIDQKVYLLIQEDAEGALNSILIIDCLPLNHTKTLAAAGIKLLDDLKNTPARRIETILGRNPPFGNQVLENLQQLPWLNISASQIERGKFNVRVQLEFGTSTKVQKNRQSLWGILLAFTAGGCLIHIKRFGLSTLHDGRTFPVVLPEGLPLQPIHTVVVSEDIVGVGDMTQAHPYASSPHFQRTIKSEIETGKEQPSGSDPVNPLVEEEAHASSTVQPDPGSETEKDPTSAVRSPAAFYPAA
;
A
#
# COMPACT_ATOMS: atom_id res chain seq x y z
N MET A 1 5.26 71.70 22.99
CA MET A 1 6.70 71.71 22.65
C MET A 1 7.33 70.50 23.32
N TYR A 2 7.85 69.44 22.68
CA TYR A 2 8.09 69.12 21.27
C TYR A 2 8.17 67.57 21.11
N HIS A 3 8.00 67.12 19.86
CA HIS A 3 7.98 65.76 19.23
C HIS A 3 9.20 64.83 19.51
N CYS A 4 9.26 63.50 19.22
CA CYS A 4 8.86 62.60 18.09
C CYS A 4 8.63 61.14 18.62
N ARG A 5 7.72 60.25 18.15
CA ARG A 5 7.60 59.41 16.90
C ARG A 5 8.83 58.51 16.59
N LEU A 6 8.77 57.23 16.22
CA LEU A 6 7.73 56.17 16.01
C LEU A 6 8.46 54.82 15.71
N ASP A 7 7.69 53.71 15.66
CA ASP A 7 7.91 52.42 14.95
C ASP A 7 8.45 51.19 15.73
N SER A 8 7.54 50.32 16.20
CA SER A 8 7.21 49.01 15.60
C SER A 8 6.19 48.26 16.46
N ASP A 9 4.98 48.09 15.93
CA ASP A 9 3.87 47.34 16.53
C ASP A 9 3.82 45.92 15.95
N ASP A 10 3.78 44.93 16.83
CA ASP A 10 3.49 43.52 16.58
C ASP A 10 2.27 43.18 17.47
N PRO A 11 1.06 42.92 16.93
CA PRO A 11 -0.10 42.69 17.77
C PRO A 11 -0.35 41.19 18.06
N GLU A 12 -0.41 40.92 19.36
CA GLU A 12 -1.39 40.08 20.06
C GLU A 12 -1.40 38.56 19.80
N LEU A 13 -0.76 37.84 20.74
CA LEU A 13 -1.00 36.43 21.06
C LEU A 13 -2.30 36.31 21.88
N ASP A 14 -3.26 35.53 21.38
CA ASP A 14 -4.46 35.11 22.12
C ASP A 14 -4.09 34.25 23.34
N PHE A 15 -4.48 34.72 24.54
CA PHE A 15 -4.39 33.98 25.80
C PHE A 15 -5.58 33.00 25.92
N ILE A 16 -5.30 31.71 26.05
CA ILE A 16 -6.23 30.73 26.64
C ILE A 16 -5.74 30.45 28.06
N GLU A 17 -6.36 31.08 29.07
CA GLU A 17 -6.15 30.76 30.48
C GLU A 17 -6.87 29.46 30.84
N ALA A 18 -6.08 28.43 31.19
CA ALA A 18 -6.54 27.32 32.03
C ALA A 18 -5.78 27.42 33.37
N LEU A 19 -6.51 27.82 34.42
CA LEU A 19 -6.02 27.91 35.79
C LEU A 19 -5.82 26.51 36.39
N CYS A 20 -4.59 26.16 36.74
CA CYS A 20 -4.28 25.17 37.77
C CYS A 20 -3.15 25.71 38.65
N ASP A 21 -3.46 25.88 39.94
CA ASP A 21 -2.55 26.24 41.03
C ASP A 21 -1.62 25.06 41.38
N GLU A 22 -0.30 25.29 41.45
CA GLU A 22 0.67 24.56 42.30
C GLU A 22 1.98 25.39 42.50
N PRO A 23 2.74 25.19 43.60
CA PRO A 23 3.65 26.20 44.21
C PRO A 23 5.11 26.20 43.67
N PRO A 24 5.97 27.19 44.04
CA PRO A 24 7.19 27.50 43.30
C PRO A 24 8.42 26.70 43.77
N GLY A 25 9.15 26.09 42.83
CA GLY A 25 10.42 25.41 43.08
C GLY A 25 11.49 25.76 42.04
N SER A 26 12.37 26.70 42.39
CA SER A 26 13.71 27.02 41.83
C SER A 26 13.85 27.41 40.33
N PRO A 27 14.67 28.43 40.01
CA PRO A 27 14.76 28.98 38.66
C PRO A 27 15.54 28.05 37.74
N VAL A 28 14.88 27.51 36.71
CA VAL A 28 15.56 26.97 35.53
C VAL A 28 16.08 28.16 34.75
N ILE A 29 17.41 28.30 34.71
CA ILE A 29 18.09 29.24 33.82
C ILE A 29 17.71 28.85 32.38
N PRO A 30 17.05 29.72 31.59
CA PRO A 30 16.83 29.41 30.19
C PRO A 30 18.20 29.36 29.53
N TYR A 31 18.59 28.17 29.05
CA TYR A 31 19.66 28.08 28.08
C TYR A 31 19.26 28.96 26.90
N PRO A 32 20.10 29.90 26.45
CA PRO A 32 19.85 30.55 25.17
C PRO A 32 19.75 29.45 24.12
N PRO A 33 18.87 29.58 23.10
CA PRO A 33 18.93 28.68 21.97
C PRO A 33 20.38 28.68 21.52
N SER A 34 21.06 27.52 21.64
CA SER A 34 22.36 27.35 20.99
C SER A 34 22.14 27.82 19.57
N PRO A 35 22.95 28.76 19.05
CA PRO A 35 22.77 29.25 17.71
C PRO A 35 22.71 27.99 16.87
N ALA A 36 21.57 27.81 16.23
CA ALA A 36 21.44 26.81 15.21
C ALA A 36 22.74 26.91 14.39
N LEU A 37 23.26 25.79 13.94
CA LEU A 37 23.93 25.80 12.66
C LEU A 37 22.87 26.20 11.60
N LEU A 38 22.29 27.40 11.70
CA LEU A 38 22.34 28.42 10.67
C LEU A 38 23.80 28.49 10.21
N ARG A 39 24.24 27.44 9.52
CA ARG A 39 24.84 27.69 8.23
C ARG A 39 23.80 28.57 7.55
N THR A 40 24.08 29.86 7.50
CA THR A 40 23.64 30.67 6.37
C THR A 40 23.71 29.76 5.16
N PRO A 41 22.67 29.70 4.30
CA PRO A 41 22.73 28.88 3.10
C PRO A 41 24.10 29.17 2.46
N GLN A 42 25.00 28.18 2.49
CA GLN A 42 26.33 28.35 1.91
C GLN A 42 26.03 28.61 0.44
N SER A 43 26.20 29.88 0.05
CA SER A 43 25.71 30.49 -1.19
C SER A 43 24.26 30.13 -1.53
N THR A 44 23.29 30.94 -1.11
CA THR A 44 22.35 31.44 -2.12
C THR A 44 23.23 32.16 -3.13
N TRP A 45 23.50 31.51 -4.26
CA TRP A 45 24.18 32.16 -5.36
C TRP A 45 23.33 33.38 -5.72
N GLU A 46 23.83 34.59 -5.45
CA GLU A 46 23.33 35.79 -6.12
C GLU A 46 23.63 35.57 -7.60
N PHE A 47 22.63 35.10 -8.35
CA PHE A 47 22.72 35.06 -9.79
C PHE A 47 22.64 36.48 -10.30
N ASP A 48 23.72 36.87 -10.97
CA ASP A 48 23.80 38.06 -11.78
C ASP A 48 22.62 38.04 -12.78
N ASN A 49 21.74 39.04 -12.71
CA ASN A 49 20.51 39.15 -13.54
C ASN A 49 20.81 39.30 -15.06
N GLY A 50 22.04 39.04 -15.50
CA GLY A 50 22.52 39.16 -16.88
C GLY A 50 22.51 37.87 -17.71
N LEU A 51 22.27 36.69 -17.13
CA LEU A 51 22.17 35.43 -17.89
C LEU A 51 20.74 35.21 -18.40
N ILE A 52 20.40 35.98 -19.43
CA ILE A 52 19.26 35.74 -20.32
C ILE A 52 19.25 34.28 -20.76
N GLN A 53 18.11 33.60 -20.56
CA GLN A 53 17.57 32.50 -21.35
C GLN A 53 18.54 31.91 -22.41
N GLN A 54 19.47 31.05 -22.00
CA GLN A 54 20.15 30.18 -22.97
C GLN A 54 19.37 28.87 -23.07
N THR A 55 18.56 28.79 -24.13
CA THR A 55 18.03 27.52 -24.66
C THR A 55 19.17 26.51 -24.79
N LEU A 56 18.96 25.31 -24.24
CA LEU A 56 19.91 24.19 -24.26
C LEU A 56 20.47 23.95 -25.68
N PRO A 57 21.79 24.06 -25.92
CA PRO A 57 22.40 23.43 -27.08
C PRO A 57 22.54 21.94 -26.75
N VAL A 58 21.50 21.16 -27.02
CA VAL A 58 21.58 19.69 -26.96
C VAL A 58 22.69 19.25 -27.92
N PRO A 59 23.71 18.46 -27.47
CA PRO A 59 24.77 17.98 -28.35
C PRO A 59 24.20 17.33 -29.63
N PRO A 60 24.76 17.54 -30.83
CA PRO A 60 24.12 17.13 -32.10
C PRO A 60 23.72 15.65 -32.20
N HIS A 61 24.48 14.77 -31.54
CA HIS A 61 24.21 13.32 -31.46
C HIS A 61 23.03 12.97 -30.54
N LEU A 62 22.72 13.85 -29.58
CA LEU A 62 21.54 13.77 -28.71
C LEU A 62 20.38 14.56 -29.31
N ALA A 63 20.61 15.64 -30.04
CA ALA A 63 19.56 16.44 -30.67
C ALA A 63 18.73 15.59 -31.64
N THR A 64 19.35 14.70 -32.41
CA THR A 64 18.63 13.76 -33.30
C THR A 64 17.85 12.67 -32.55
N THR A 65 18.29 12.28 -31.35
CA THR A 65 17.60 11.28 -30.53
C THR A 65 16.50 11.92 -29.67
N PHE A 66 16.77 13.06 -29.03
CA PHE A 66 15.85 13.80 -28.15
C PHE A 66 14.82 14.65 -28.90
N ALA A 67 15.16 15.31 -30.00
CA ALA A 67 14.17 16.10 -30.76
C ALA A 67 13.07 15.21 -31.33
N ASN A 68 13.36 13.93 -31.58
CA ASN A 68 12.37 12.92 -31.95
C ASN A 68 11.61 12.32 -30.76
N LEU A 69 12.15 12.42 -29.54
CA LEU A 69 11.56 11.87 -28.32
C LEU A 69 10.66 12.86 -27.59
N ASP A 70 10.96 14.17 -27.60
CA ASP A 70 10.16 15.16 -26.89
C ASP A 70 10.18 16.55 -27.56
N PRO A 71 9.05 17.00 -28.15
CA PRO A 71 8.96 18.35 -28.72
C PRO A 71 8.93 19.47 -27.67
N ARG A 72 8.87 19.16 -26.37
CA ARG A 72 8.85 20.16 -25.28
C ARG A 72 10.22 20.74 -24.95
N VAL A 73 11.31 20.21 -25.51
CA VAL A 73 12.69 20.64 -25.17
C VAL A 73 12.92 22.13 -25.45
N ASP A 74 12.23 22.69 -26.44
CA ASP A 74 12.34 24.12 -26.78
C ASP A 74 11.54 25.06 -25.83
N ASP A 75 10.61 24.51 -25.03
CA ASP A 75 9.66 25.27 -24.20
C ASP A 75 9.98 25.26 -22.69
N VAL A 76 11.08 24.62 -22.26
CA VAL A 76 11.39 24.44 -20.84
C VAL A 76 12.37 25.51 -20.32
N SER A 77 11.89 26.30 -19.36
CA SER A 77 12.65 27.37 -18.68
C SER A 77 13.49 26.86 -17.50
N LEU A 78 14.31 25.83 -17.70
CA LEU A 78 15.19 25.29 -16.65
C LEU A 78 16.66 25.64 -16.90
N PRO A 79 17.44 26.01 -15.87
CA PRO A 79 18.84 26.39 -16.05
C PRO A 79 19.71 25.25 -16.60
N SER A 80 20.66 25.61 -17.46
CA SER A 80 21.68 24.72 -18.05
C SER A 80 22.50 23.93 -17.02
N GLU A 81 22.56 24.43 -15.79
CA GLU A 81 23.29 23.84 -14.67
C GLU A 81 22.63 22.53 -14.19
N CYS A 82 21.30 22.48 -14.14
CA CYS A 82 20.58 21.24 -13.82
C CYS A 82 20.91 20.13 -14.82
N PHE A 83 21.02 20.48 -16.10
CA PHE A 83 21.38 19.53 -17.14
C PHE A 83 22.78 18.95 -16.91
N GLN A 84 23.79 19.77 -16.60
CA GLN A 84 25.15 19.28 -16.36
C GLN A 84 25.19 18.24 -15.24
N GLU A 85 24.54 18.54 -14.12
CA GLU A 85 24.55 17.67 -12.93
C GLU A 85 23.76 16.38 -13.16
N LEU A 86 22.61 16.44 -13.83
CA LEU A 86 21.77 15.27 -14.07
C LEU A 86 22.31 14.39 -15.19
N TYR A 87 22.75 15.01 -16.29
CA TYR A 87 23.13 14.31 -17.51
C TYR A 87 24.59 13.85 -17.54
N ASN A 88 25.50 14.58 -16.91
CA ASN A 88 26.92 14.26 -16.88
C ASN A 88 27.45 13.85 -15.50
N GLY A 89 26.80 14.28 -14.41
CA GLY A 89 27.14 13.89 -13.05
C GLY A 89 26.50 12.57 -12.60
N ASP A 90 27.01 12.03 -11.49
CA ASP A 90 26.48 10.81 -10.82
C ASP A 90 26.08 11.07 -9.35
N ARG A 91 26.12 12.33 -8.90
CA ARG A 91 25.71 12.72 -7.54
C ARG A 91 24.21 12.55 -7.35
N ASN A 92 23.81 12.33 -6.10
CA ASN A 92 22.40 12.45 -5.71
C ASN A 92 21.96 13.91 -5.85
N VAL A 93 20.74 14.14 -6.34
CA VAL A 93 20.21 15.48 -6.60
C VAL A 93 18.81 15.60 -6.03
N VAL A 94 18.52 16.73 -5.38
CA VAL A 94 17.18 17.13 -4.93
C VAL A 94 16.80 18.43 -5.62
N ILE A 95 15.65 18.41 -6.29
CA ILE A 95 15.17 19.54 -7.09
C ILE A 95 13.82 20.00 -6.54
N SER A 96 13.78 21.23 -6.08
CA SER A 96 12.57 21.92 -5.64
C SER A 96 12.19 22.92 -6.73
N ALA A 97 11.06 22.69 -7.41
CA ALA A 97 10.60 23.57 -8.48
C ALA A 97 9.07 23.58 -8.57
N PRO A 98 8.43 24.70 -8.95
CA PRO A 98 6.96 24.79 -9.06
C PRO A 98 6.36 23.74 -10.00
N THR A 99 5.09 23.42 -9.82
CA THR A 99 4.37 22.54 -10.76
C THR A 99 4.28 23.20 -12.14
N GLY A 100 4.56 22.42 -13.19
CA GLY A 100 4.60 22.92 -14.56
C GLY A 100 5.97 23.43 -15.05
N SER A 101 7.01 23.43 -14.21
CA SER A 101 8.36 23.88 -14.60
C SER A 101 9.18 22.87 -15.43
N GLY A 102 8.62 21.70 -15.78
CA GLY A 102 9.35 20.68 -16.54
C GLY A 102 10.14 19.67 -15.70
N LYS A 103 9.82 19.49 -14.41
CA LYS A 103 10.47 18.49 -13.51
C LYS A 103 10.61 17.09 -14.12
N THR A 104 9.63 16.63 -14.90
CA THR A 104 9.67 15.32 -15.56
C THR A 104 10.84 15.21 -16.55
N LEU A 105 11.20 16.28 -17.26
CA LEU A 105 12.34 16.29 -18.18
C LEU A 105 13.67 16.13 -17.43
N LEU A 106 13.78 16.70 -16.23
CA LEU A 106 14.96 16.55 -15.37
C LEU A 106 15.18 15.08 -14.96
N LEU A 107 14.10 14.38 -14.61
CA LEU A 107 14.15 12.95 -14.33
C LEU A 107 14.62 12.16 -15.56
N GLU A 108 14.15 12.52 -16.75
CA GLU A 108 14.54 11.88 -18.01
C GLU A 108 16.02 12.06 -18.34
N PHE A 109 16.63 13.21 -18.03
CA PHE A 109 18.08 13.39 -18.18
C PHE A 109 18.87 12.42 -17.31
N ALA A 110 18.45 12.21 -16.05
CA ALA A 110 19.08 11.23 -15.16
C ALA A 110 18.88 9.79 -15.68
N MET A 111 17.70 9.47 -16.22
CA MET A 111 17.44 8.16 -16.85
C MET A 111 18.41 7.89 -17.98
N ILE A 112 18.59 8.86 -18.88
CA ILE A 112 19.41 8.69 -20.07
C ILE A 112 20.88 8.59 -19.71
N ARG A 113 21.34 9.34 -18.69
CA ARG A 113 22.68 9.15 -18.10
C ARG A 113 22.87 7.70 -17.64
N ALA A 114 21.93 7.17 -16.84
CA ALA A 114 22.03 5.81 -16.29
C ALA A 114 21.97 4.70 -17.36
N LEU A 115 21.16 4.89 -18.42
CA LEU A 115 21.08 3.93 -19.53
C LEU A 115 22.35 3.98 -20.39
N ARG A 116 22.92 5.16 -20.62
CA ARG A 116 24.13 5.35 -21.43
C ARG A 116 25.39 4.76 -20.79
N THR A 117 25.53 4.85 -19.47
CA THR A 117 26.74 4.41 -18.77
C THR A 117 26.73 2.94 -18.37
N ALA A 118 25.56 2.32 -18.31
CA ALA A 118 25.47 0.92 -17.94
C ALA A 118 25.79 0.00 -19.13
N ALA A 119 26.76 -0.90 -18.95
CA ALA A 119 26.99 -2.02 -19.86
C ALA A 119 25.82 -3.03 -19.71
N ASN A 120 24.72 -2.78 -20.43
CA ASN A 120 23.55 -3.66 -20.62
C ASN A 120 23.17 -4.54 -19.42
N ALA A 121 22.68 -3.94 -18.31
CA ALA A 121 21.96 -4.66 -17.24
C ALA A 121 21.32 -3.73 -16.18
N CYS A 122 21.25 -2.40 -16.36
CA CYS A 122 20.77 -1.52 -15.30
C CYS A 122 19.24 -1.51 -15.17
N LYS A 123 18.78 -1.29 -13.94
CA LYS A 123 17.38 -1.05 -13.60
C LYS A 123 17.22 0.37 -13.06
N ILE A 124 16.19 1.04 -13.55
CA ILE A 124 15.75 2.35 -13.08
C ILE A 124 14.41 2.17 -12.40
N VAL A 125 14.27 2.69 -11.18
CA VAL A 125 13.01 2.67 -10.43
C VAL A 125 12.48 4.09 -10.33
N TYR A 126 11.27 4.32 -10.81
CA TYR A 126 10.56 5.58 -10.64
C TYR A 126 9.42 5.40 -9.63
N LEU A 127 9.48 6.19 -8.56
CA LEU A 127 8.51 6.23 -7.48
C LEU A 127 7.61 7.46 -7.65
N ALA A 128 6.31 7.23 -7.83
CA ALA A 128 5.30 8.29 -7.89
C ALA A 128 4.26 8.15 -6.75
N PRO A 129 3.69 9.28 -6.26
CA PRO A 129 2.71 9.27 -5.17
C PRO A 129 1.40 8.55 -5.53
N THR A 130 0.99 8.58 -6.80
CA THR A 130 -0.32 8.09 -7.23
C THR A 130 -0.21 7.08 -8.38
N LYS A 131 -1.17 6.14 -8.42
CA LYS A 131 -1.30 5.21 -9.53
C LYS A 131 -1.57 5.93 -10.86
N ALA A 132 -2.36 7.01 -10.83
CA ALA A 132 -2.66 7.80 -12.02
C ALA A 132 -1.39 8.39 -12.65
N LEU A 133 -0.47 8.92 -11.82
CA LEU A 133 0.81 9.42 -12.31
C LEU A 133 1.72 8.29 -12.82
N CYS A 134 1.70 7.13 -12.17
CA CYS A 134 2.37 5.93 -12.67
C CYS A 134 1.88 5.55 -14.08
N THR A 135 0.57 5.43 -14.27
CA THR A 135 -0.02 5.08 -15.57
C THR A 135 0.29 6.12 -16.64
N GLU A 136 0.26 7.41 -16.29
CA GLU A 136 0.62 8.52 -17.18
C GLU A 136 2.09 8.41 -17.65
N ARG A 137 3.03 8.23 -16.72
CA ARG A 137 4.46 8.09 -17.03
C ARG A 137 4.77 6.79 -17.76
N TYR A 138 4.15 5.67 -17.36
CA TYR A 138 4.28 4.40 -18.06
C TYR A 138 3.84 4.49 -19.51
N THR A 139 2.70 5.12 -19.79
CA THR A 139 2.19 5.27 -21.16
C THR A 139 3.13 6.10 -22.03
N ASP A 140 3.67 7.20 -21.48
CA ASP A 140 4.60 8.06 -22.19
C ASP A 140 5.96 7.38 -22.42
N TRP A 141 6.58 6.89 -21.35
CA TRP A 141 7.91 6.29 -21.41
C TRP A 141 7.93 4.94 -22.11
N SER A 142 6.86 4.15 -22.07
CA SER A 142 6.79 2.92 -22.89
C SER A 142 6.81 3.23 -24.38
N ARG A 143 6.18 4.34 -24.80
CA ARG A 143 6.22 4.79 -26.20
C ARG A 143 7.63 5.28 -26.59
N ARG A 144 8.24 6.10 -25.73
CA ARG A 144 9.50 6.82 -26.01
C ARG A 144 10.76 5.96 -25.78
N PHE A 145 10.88 5.34 -24.62
CA PHE A 145 12.03 4.49 -24.28
C PHE A 145 11.87 3.06 -24.79
N GLY A 146 10.63 2.56 -24.94
CA GLY A 146 10.37 1.24 -25.52
C GLY A 146 10.83 1.14 -26.97
N SER A 147 10.68 2.20 -27.78
CA SER A 147 11.23 2.25 -29.15
C SER A 147 12.76 2.21 -29.21
N LEU A 148 13.44 2.46 -28.10
CA LEU A 148 14.90 2.38 -27.96
C LEU A 148 15.37 1.04 -27.36
N ASN A 149 14.49 0.03 -27.31
CA ASN A 149 14.73 -1.27 -26.69
C ASN A 149 14.98 -1.22 -25.16
N TYR A 150 14.47 -0.19 -24.48
CA TYR A 150 14.40 -0.15 -23.02
C TYR A 150 12.97 -0.47 -22.55
N PRO A 151 12.65 -1.74 -22.25
CA PRO A 151 11.31 -2.12 -21.86
C PRO A 151 10.90 -1.43 -20.55
N CYS A 152 9.71 -0.84 -20.55
CA CYS A 152 9.09 -0.21 -19.39
C CYS A 152 8.03 -1.15 -18.80
N GLN A 153 7.88 -1.16 -17.49
CA GLN A 153 6.80 -1.90 -16.82
C GLN A 153 6.20 -1.09 -15.68
N GLU A 154 4.87 -0.99 -15.67
CA GLU A 154 4.11 -0.49 -14.54
C GLU A 154 3.88 -1.60 -13.50
N ALA A 155 4.17 -1.31 -12.24
CA ALA A 155 3.88 -2.15 -11.09
C ALA A 155 3.13 -1.30 -10.05
N THR A 156 1.80 -1.40 -10.02
CA THR A 156 0.96 -0.72 -9.02
C THR A 156 0.13 -1.74 -8.23
N GLY A 157 -0.67 -1.27 -7.26
CA GLY A 157 -1.53 -2.14 -6.43
C GLY A 157 -2.47 -3.05 -7.22
N ASP A 158 -2.88 -2.64 -8.44
CA ASP A 158 -3.78 -3.42 -9.31
C ASP A 158 -3.03 -4.41 -10.22
N SER A 159 -1.69 -4.39 -10.18
CA SER A 159 -0.85 -5.31 -10.95
C SER A 159 -0.66 -6.60 -10.16
N ASP A 160 -1.21 -7.69 -10.68
CA ASP A 160 -1.04 -9.02 -10.11
C ASP A 160 0.44 -9.37 -9.92
N MET A 161 0.75 -10.07 -8.84
CA MET A 161 2.11 -10.56 -8.54
C MET A 161 2.67 -11.50 -9.62
N SER A 162 1.83 -12.00 -10.53
CA SER A 162 2.22 -12.75 -11.73
C SER A 162 3.08 -11.92 -12.70
N ARG A 163 3.02 -10.58 -12.63
CA ARG A 163 3.85 -9.67 -13.46
C ARG A 163 5.28 -9.50 -12.95
N LEU A 164 5.70 -10.19 -11.89
CA LEU A 164 7.10 -10.16 -11.41
C LEU A 164 8.11 -10.48 -12.51
N SER A 165 7.81 -11.44 -13.38
CA SER A 165 8.68 -11.77 -14.53
C SER A 165 8.81 -10.62 -15.52
N GLU A 166 7.77 -9.80 -15.68
CA GLU A 166 7.79 -8.62 -16.54
C GLU A 166 8.63 -7.50 -15.89
N VAL A 167 8.47 -7.28 -14.58
CA VAL A 167 9.29 -6.34 -13.80
C VAL A 167 10.78 -6.72 -13.86
N LEU A 168 11.10 -8.01 -13.76
CA LEU A 168 12.48 -8.51 -13.88
C LEU A 168 13.07 -8.29 -15.28
N ARG A 169 12.24 -8.24 -16.34
CA ARG A 169 12.69 -7.99 -17.72
C ARG A 169 12.80 -6.49 -18.03
N ALA A 170 11.98 -5.65 -17.42
CA ALA A 170 11.92 -4.21 -17.68
C ALA A 170 13.19 -3.46 -17.25
N SER A 171 13.71 -2.56 -18.07
CA SER A 171 14.80 -1.65 -17.71
C SER A 171 14.31 -0.49 -16.85
N ILE A 172 13.07 -0.04 -17.09
CA ILE A 172 12.43 1.07 -16.36
C ILE A 172 11.20 0.53 -15.64
N ILE A 173 11.17 0.67 -14.33
CA ILE A 173 10.09 0.21 -13.45
C ILE A 173 9.36 1.43 -12.90
N VAL A 174 8.09 1.56 -13.25
CA VAL A 174 7.21 2.65 -12.80
C VAL A 174 6.28 2.11 -11.71
N THR A 175 6.38 2.63 -10.49
CA THR A 175 5.70 2.04 -9.32
C THR A 175 5.34 3.08 -8.27
N THR A 176 4.41 2.72 -7.38
CA THR A 176 4.18 3.47 -6.13
C THR A 176 5.12 2.99 -5.01
N PRO A 177 5.34 3.79 -3.96
CA PRO A 177 6.13 3.37 -2.80
C PRO A 177 5.63 2.07 -2.16
N GLU A 178 4.33 1.89 -2.00
CA GLU A 178 3.74 0.71 -1.34
C GLU A 178 3.94 -0.56 -2.15
N LYS A 179 3.76 -0.48 -3.48
CA LYS A 179 3.98 -1.64 -4.33
C LYS A 179 5.46 -2.01 -4.36
N TRP A 180 6.35 -1.02 -4.37
CA TRP A 180 7.78 -1.27 -4.30
C TRP A 180 8.23 -1.80 -2.93
N ASP A 181 7.64 -1.32 -1.84
CA ASP A 181 7.86 -1.87 -0.50
C ASP A 181 7.47 -3.35 -0.45
N ALA A 182 6.27 -3.70 -0.92
CA ALA A 182 5.82 -5.10 -0.99
C ALA A 182 6.73 -5.99 -1.85
N LEU A 183 7.28 -5.47 -2.95
CA LEU A 183 8.24 -6.18 -3.81
C LEU A 183 9.60 -6.38 -3.12
N SER A 184 10.13 -5.33 -2.50
CA SER A 184 11.44 -5.33 -1.85
C SER A 184 11.44 -6.08 -0.51
N ARG A 185 10.28 -6.27 0.14
CA ARG A 185 10.13 -7.18 1.30
C ARG A 185 10.32 -8.67 0.95
N ARG A 186 10.47 -9.01 -0.33
CA ARG A 186 10.86 -10.36 -0.81
C ARG A 186 12.28 -10.35 -1.39
N TRP A 187 13.17 -9.49 -0.89
CA TRP A 187 14.50 -9.29 -1.46
C TRP A 187 15.33 -10.58 -1.58
N LYS A 188 15.17 -11.57 -0.68
CA LYS A 188 15.88 -12.85 -0.77
C LYS A 188 15.52 -13.62 -2.06
N ASP A 189 14.26 -13.52 -2.47
CA ASP A 189 13.77 -14.12 -3.72
C ASP A 189 14.21 -13.30 -4.96
N ASN A 190 14.56 -12.01 -4.77
CA ASN A 190 14.83 -11.03 -5.82
C ASN A 190 16.21 -10.33 -5.68
N ALA A 191 17.20 -10.99 -5.07
CA ALA A 191 18.48 -10.34 -4.72
C ALA A 191 19.23 -9.81 -5.95
N THR A 192 19.08 -10.49 -7.09
CA THR A 192 19.62 -10.05 -8.38
C THR A 192 19.00 -8.73 -8.83
N LEU A 193 17.68 -8.55 -8.67
CA LEU A 193 17.00 -7.31 -9.05
C LEU A 193 17.59 -6.12 -8.29
N MET A 194 17.73 -6.24 -6.97
CA MET A 194 18.24 -5.15 -6.12
C MET A 194 19.66 -4.75 -6.49
N LYS A 195 20.54 -5.70 -6.84
CA LYS A 195 21.93 -5.43 -7.26
C LYS A 195 22.03 -4.71 -8.61
N LEU A 196 21.01 -4.79 -9.45
CA LEU A 196 20.99 -4.18 -10.79
C LEU A 196 20.43 -2.75 -10.77
N ILE A 197 19.84 -2.30 -9.66
CA ILE A 197 19.31 -0.95 -9.53
C ILE A 197 20.47 0.04 -9.49
N ARG A 198 20.44 1.02 -10.39
CA ARG A 198 21.44 2.08 -10.47
C ARG A 198 20.89 3.47 -10.22
N LEU A 199 19.59 3.65 -10.45
CA LEU A 199 18.92 4.94 -10.33
C LEU A 199 17.54 4.76 -9.70
N VAL A 200 17.27 5.56 -8.67
CA VAL A 200 15.96 5.72 -8.07
C VAL A 200 15.51 7.17 -8.24
N LEU A 201 14.39 7.33 -8.91
CA LEU A 201 13.74 8.61 -9.18
C LEU A 201 12.55 8.75 -8.23
N ILE A 202 12.49 9.86 -7.49
CA ILE A 202 11.41 10.13 -6.53
C ILE A 202 10.67 11.37 -7.03
N ASP A 203 9.43 11.19 -7.47
CA ASP A 203 8.55 12.30 -7.86
C ASP A 203 7.69 12.75 -6.68
N GLU A 204 7.43 14.05 -6.60
CA GLU A 204 6.70 14.72 -5.53
C GLU A 204 7.16 14.30 -4.11
N VAL A 205 8.46 14.41 -3.82
CA VAL A 205 9.03 14.00 -2.52
C VAL A 205 8.40 14.69 -1.30
N HIS A 206 7.71 15.83 -1.48
CA HIS A 206 6.90 16.44 -0.42
C HIS A 206 5.77 15.54 0.09
N MET A 207 5.40 14.45 -0.61
CA MET A 207 4.46 13.44 -0.12
C MET A 207 4.90 12.79 1.22
N LEU A 208 6.15 12.99 1.65
CA LEU A 208 6.66 12.55 2.97
C LEU A 208 5.78 13.02 4.14
N LYS A 209 5.14 14.20 4.03
CA LYS A 209 4.27 14.76 5.08
C LYS A 209 2.93 14.03 5.21
N GLU A 210 2.54 13.24 4.21
CA GLU A 210 1.28 12.50 4.22
C GLU A 210 1.45 11.12 4.88
N ARG A 211 0.34 10.48 5.28
CA ARG A 211 0.36 9.12 5.86
C ARG A 211 1.11 8.08 5.00
N ARG A 212 1.04 8.22 3.68
CA ARG A 212 1.71 7.31 2.74
C ARG A 212 3.22 7.61 2.61
N GLY A 213 3.67 8.77 3.08
CA GLY A 213 5.06 9.20 3.12
C GLY A 213 5.97 8.28 3.95
N ALA A 214 5.45 7.71 5.04
CA ALA A 214 6.16 6.72 5.87
C ALA A 214 6.72 5.55 5.04
N THR A 215 5.95 5.09 4.06
CA THR A 215 6.36 3.99 3.18
C THR A 215 7.44 4.41 2.18
N LEU A 216 7.33 5.60 1.59
CA LEU A 216 8.38 6.17 0.74
C LEU A 216 9.69 6.30 1.53
N GLU A 217 9.61 6.85 2.73
CA GLU A 217 10.76 7.02 3.61
C GLU A 217 11.45 5.67 3.91
N ALA A 218 10.68 4.68 4.36
CA ALA A 218 11.20 3.35 4.68
C ALA A 218 11.85 2.66 3.47
N VAL A 219 11.24 2.76 2.28
CA VAL A 219 11.76 2.20 1.03
C VAL A 219 13.09 2.82 0.66
N VAL A 220 13.17 4.14 0.65
CA VAL A 220 14.39 4.86 0.24
C VAL A 220 15.51 4.59 1.22
N SER A 221 15.22 4.61 2.53
CA SER A 221 16.18 4.26 3.58
C SER A 221 16.68 2.81 3.45
N ARG A 222 15.80 1.85 3.14
CA ARG A 222 16.21 0.46 2.84
C ARG A 222 17.14 0.39 1.64
N MET A 223 16.80 1.06 0.55
CA MET A 223 17.61 1.05 -0.68
C MET A 223 19.00 1.65 -0.47
N ARG A 224 19.15 2.61 0.44
CA ARG A 224 20.46 3.17 0.82
C ARG A 224 21.34 2.18 1.59
N VAL A 225 20.74 1.33 2.42
CA VAL A 225 21.47 0.34 3.24
C VAL A 225 21.85 -0.91 2.45
N VAL A 226 21.04 -1.28 1.44
CA VAL A 226 21.34 -2.42 0.56
C VAL A 226 22.54 -2.04 -0.31
N GLY A 227 23.71 -2.67 -0.06
CA GLY A 227 25.07 -2.29 -0.52
C GLY A 227 25.37 -2.22 -2.03
N SER A 228 24.44 -1.73 -2.84
CA SER A 228 24.64 -1.27 -4.21
C SER A 228 24.78 0.26 -4.22
N VAL A 229 25.69 0.76 -5.04
CA VAL A 229 25.77 2.20 -5.35
C VAL A 229 24.54 2.58 -6.18
N ILE A 230 23.58 3.25 -5.53
CA ILE A 230 22.35 3.75 -6.13
C ILE A 230 22.41 5.28 -6.15
N ARG A 231 22.16 5.86 -7.33
CA ARG A 231 21.94 7.29 -7.48
C ARG A 231 20.48 7.62 -7.17
N PHE A 232 20.25 8.64 -6.34
CA PHE A 232 18.92 9.16 -6.04
C PHE A 232 18.72 10.53 -6.70
N VAL A 233 17.63 10.68 -7.45
CA VAL A 233 17.17 11.97 -7.96
C VAL A 233 15.75 12.20 -7.48
N ALA A 234 15.57 13.17 -6.60
CA ALA A 234 14.28 13.54 -6.05
C ALA A 234 13.82 14.88 -6.62
N VAL A 235 12.57 14.96 -7.03
CA VAL A 235 11.93 16.19 -7.50
C VAL A 235 10.68 16.46 -6.66
N SER A 236 10.37 17.72 -6.46
CA SER A 236 9.16 18.14 -5.74
C SER A 236 8.71 19.53 -6.20
N ALA A 237 7.42 19.83 -6.01
CA ALA A 237 6.96 21.20 -5.79
C ALA A 237 7.83 21.96 -4.77
N THR A 238 7.66 23.28 -4.69
CA THR A 238 8.45 24.17 -3.82
C THR A 238 8.42 23.70 -2.35
N VAL A 239 9.58 23.31 -1.81
CA VAL A 239 9.75 22.87 -0.42
C VAL A 239 10.74 23.78 0.31
N PRO A 240 10.35 24.42 1.43
CA PRO A 240 11.23 25.32 2.20
C PRO A 240 12.46 24.63 2.76
N ASN A 241 12.29 23.42 3.32
CA ASN A 241 13.35 22.67 3.98
C ASN A 241 14.00 21.63 3.06
N VAL A 242 14.24 21.99 1.79
CA VAL A 242 14.90 21.13 0.80
C VAL A 242 16.27 20.63 1.26
N ALA A 243 16.96 21.40 2.10
CA ALA A 243 18.24 21.02 2.70
C ALA A 243 18.14 19.76 3.58
N ASP A 244 17.03 19.56 4.30
CA ASP A 244 16.82 18.37 5.11
C ASP A 244 16.61 17.13 4.23
N ILE A 245 15.88 17.28 3.13
CA ILE A 245 15.68 16.20 2.15
C ILE A 245 17.02 15.84 1.52
N ALA A 246 17.84 16.83 1.17
CA ALA A 246 19.18 16.61 0.64
C ALA A 246 20.12 15.93 1.64
N LEU A 247 20.04 16.29 2.92
CA LEU A 247 20.79 15.63 3.99
C LEU A 247 20.34 14.17 4.16
N TRP A 248 19.04 13.90 4.06
CA TRP A 248 18.50 12.55 4.08
C TRP A 248 18.95 11.71 2.89
N LEU A 249 19.05 12.30 1.70
CA LEU A 249 19.51 11.64 0.47
C LEU A 249 21.02 11.71 0.23
N ARG A 250 21.81 11.97 1.28
CA ARG A 250 23.28 11.99 1.20
C ARG A 250 23.86 10.67 0.68
N SER A 251 25.01 10.75 0.04
CA SER A 251 25.79 9.57 -0.35
C SER A 251 26.33 8.86 0.90
N ASP A 252 26.26 7.53 0.96
CA ASP A 252 26.84 6.77 2.06
C ASP A 252 28.29 6.35 1.75
N PRO A 253 29.22 6.42 2.73
CA PRO A 253 30.63 6.07 2.55
C PRO A 253 30.89 4.64 2.10
N LEU A 254 29.94 3.73 2.37
CA LEU A 254 30.05 2.30 2.08
C LEU A 254 29.86 1.97 0.59
N SER A 255 29.49 2.95 -0.23
CA SER A 255 29.22 2.78 -1.66
C SER A 255 30.43 3.12 -2.55
N ALA A 256 31.44 3.82 -2.04
CA ALA A 256 32.69 4.03 -2.76
C ALA A 256 33.64 2.85 -2.49
N ASN A 257 34.16 2.24 -3.55
CA ASN A 257 35.25 1.29 -3.43
C ASN A 257 36.35 1.91 -2.54
N GLN A 258 36.83 1.13 -1.58
CA GLN A 258 37.94 1.50 -0.70
C GLN A 258 39.22 1.64 -1.52
N SER A 259 39.38 2.75 -2.21
CA SER A 259 40.65 3.30 -2.70
C SER A 259 40.39 4.76 -3.06
N ASP A 260 41.04 5.66 -2.33
CA ASP A 260 41.39 7.01 -2.77
C ASP A 260 40.38 8.16 -2.71
N VAL A 261 39.22 8.04 -2.04
CA VAL A 261 38.39 9.22 -1.73
C VAL A 261 38.61 9.66 -0.28
N VAL A 262 39.16 10.87 -0.12
CA VAL A 262 39.32 11.56 1.16
C VAL A 262 37.98 11.55 1.91
N ALA A 263 38.00 11.17 3.19
CA ALA A 263 36.82 11.01 4.06
C ALA A 263 35.88 12.24 4.17
N SER A 264 36.24 13.39 3.57
CA SER A 264 35.43 14.62 3.52
C SER A 264 34.34 14.63 2.44
N GLU A 265 34.43 13.82 1.38
CA GLU A 265 33.41 13.80 0.31
C GLU A 265 32.30 12.76 0.55
N ALA A 266 32.59 11.72 1.33
CA ALA A 266 31.70 10.58 1.57
C ALA A 266 30.49 10.86 2.50
N GLN A 267 30.31 12.10 2.96
CA GLN A 267 29.20 12.51 3.82
C GLN A 267 28.44 13.72 3.26
N GLN A 268 28.69 14.11 2.02
CA GLN A 268 28.05 15.29 1.45
C GLN A 268 26.55 15.07 1.23
N PRO A 269 25.71 16.03 1.64
CA PRO A 269 24.30 16.06 1.24
C PRO A 269 24.14 15.95 -0.28
N ALA A 270 22.98 15.48 -0.72
CA ALA A 270 22.63 15.56 -2.13
C ALA A 270 22.72 17.00 -2.65
N LEU A 271 23.03 17.17 -3.93
CA LEU A 271 23.07 18.49 -4.54
C LEU A 271 21.67 19.09 -4.56
N ILE A 272 21.53 20.32 -4.08
CA ILE A 272 20.26 21.04 -4.05
C ILE A 272 20.17 21.93 -5.28
N GLN A 273 19.03 21.87 -5.96
CA GLN A 273 18.62 22.80 -7.00
C GLN A 273 17.24 23.33 -6.63
N SER A 274 17.14 24.61 -6.24
CA SER A 274 15.90 25.20 -5.76
C SER A 274 15.49 26.36 -6.66
N PHE A 275 14.25 26.31 -7.12
CA PHE A 275 13.64 27.28 -8.01
C PHE A 275 12.35 27.78 -7.36
N GLY A 276 12.20 29.09 -7.20
CA GLY A 276 10.98 29.68 -6.69
C GLY A 276 9.87 29.76 -7.74
N GLU A 277 8.74 30.35 -7.36
CA GLU A 277 7.56 30.55 -8.23
C GLU A 277 7.89 31.39 -9.49
N GLU A 278 8.97 32.17 -9.47
CA GLU A 278 9.47 32.94 -10.61
C GLU A 278 9.90 32.09 -11.81
N TYR A 279 10.23 30.81 -11.59
CA TYR A 279 10.59 29.85 -12.66
C TYR A 279 9.37 29.12 -13.24
N ARG A 280 8.16 29.41 -12.76
CA ARG A 280 6.95 28.87 -13.36
C ARG A 280 6.69 29.57 -14.70
N PRO A 281 6.58 28.83 -15.83
CA PRO A 281 6.38 29.44 -17.15
C PRO A 281 5.17 30.38 -17.23
N VAL A 282 4.14 30.10 -16.43
CA VAL A 282 2.93 30.91 -16.30
C VAL A 282 2.73 31.23 -14.82
N ARG A 283 2.82 32.51 -14.44
CA ARG A 283 2.67 32.95 -13.05
C ARG A 283 1.28 32.60 -12.52
N LEU A 284 1.19 32.11 -11.30
CA LEU A 284 -0.07 31.74 -10.66
C LEU A 284 -0.41 32.70 -9.52
N GLU A 285 -1.48 33.47 -9.69
CA GLU A 285 -2.10 34.24 -8.61
C GLU A 285 -2.98 33.30 -7.77
N ARG A 286 -2.87 33.38 -6.44
CA ARG A 286 -3.58 32.49 -5.52
C ARG A 286 -4.40 33.33 -4.54
N HIS A 287 -5.68 33.02 -4.40
CA HIS A 287 -6.58 33.67 -3.46
C HIS A 287 -7.26 32.64 -2.56
N VAL A 288 -7.28 32.92 -1.26
CA VAL A 288 -8.09 32.18 -0.30
C VAL A 288 -9.26 33.07 0.09
N LEU A 289 -10.49 32.61 -0.18
CA LEU A 289 -11.72 33.29 0.15
C LEU A 289 -12.44 32.50 1.23
N SER A 290 -12.65 33.15 2.38
CA SER A 290 -13.37 32.58 3.51
C SER A 290 -14.84 32.97 3.50
N PHE A 291 -15.70 32.05 3.94
CA PHE A 291 -17.14 32.24 4.01
C PHE A 291 -17.72 31.70 5.32
N ASP A 292 -18.75 32.37 5.83
CA ASP A 292 -19.44 31.98 7.06
C ASP A 292 -20.18 30.65 6.95
N ILE A 293 -20.00 29.82 7.98
CA ILE A 293 -20.82 28.63 8.20
C ILE A 293 -21.99 29.02 9.13
N ARG A 294 -23.15 29.36 8.55
CA ARG A 294 -24.34 29.76 9.34
C ARG A 294 -24.99 28.59 10.09
N SER A 295 -24.56 27.36 9.84
CA SER A 295 -25.06 26.13 10.45
C SER A 295 -23.97 25.07 10.45
N ASP A 296 -23.93 24.18 11.44
CA ASP A 296 -23.04 22.98 11.44
C ASP A 296 -23.27 22.02 10.25
N ASN A 297 -24.30 22.30 9.44
CA ASN A 297 -24.59 21.55 8.23
C ASN A 297 -23.67 21.97 7.07
N TYR A 298 -22.54 21.28 6.95
CA TYR A 298 -21.57 21.48 5.87
C TYR A 298 -22.16 21.32 4.45
N PHE A 299 -23.21 20.52 4.28
CA PHE A 299 -23.91 20.39 2.99
C PHE A 299 -24.60 21.70 2.58
N LEU A 300 -25.18 22.44 3.53
CA LEU A 300 -25.76 23.75 3.26
C LEU A 300 -24.70 24.79 2.93
N PHE A 301 -23.56 24.75 3.61
CA PHE A 301 -22.40 25.59 3.30
C PHE A 301 -21.93 25.39 1.86
N GLU A 302 -21.69 24.13 1.46
CA GLU A 302 -21.34 23.73 0.09
C GLU A 302 -22.31 24.28 -0.96
N ARG A 303 -23.61 24.15 -0.72
CA ARG A 303 -24.65 24.68 -1.60
C ARG A 303 -24.61 26.21 -1.66
N ASN A 304 -24.30 26.86 -0.54
CA ASN A 304 -24.22 28.32 -0.51
C ASN A 304 -23.04 28.86 -1.32
N LEU A 305 -21.97 28.07 -1.50
CA LEU A 305 -20.85 28.44 -2.35
C LEU A 305 -21.24 28.53 -3.83
N ASP A 306 -22.27 27.80 -4.29
CA ASP A 306 -22.75 27.88 -5.68
C ASP A 306 -23.17 29.30 -6.05
N TYR A 307 -23.82 30.03 -5.12
CA TYR A 307 -24.25 31.40 -5.33
C TYR A 307 -23.08 32.38 -5.51
N ARG A 308 -21.86 32.01 -5.08
CA ARG A 308 -20.64 32.83 -5.19
C ARG A 308 -19.85 32.57 -6.47
N LEU A 309 -20.07 31.43 -7.13
CA LEU A 309 -19.33 31.06 -8.34
C LEU A 309 -19.45 32.09 -9.48
N PRO A 310 -20.62 32.66 -9.81
CA PRO A 310 -20.72 33.65 -10.89
C PRO A 310 -19.84 34.88 -10.64
N GLU A 311 -19.80 35.38 -9.41
CA GLU A 311 -19.00 36.54 -9.02
C GLU A 311 -17.50 36.25 -9.15
N ILE A 312 -17.05 35.10 -8.67
CA ILE A 312 -15.65 34.65 -8.75
C ILE A 312 -15.23 34.44 -10.20
N ILE A 313 -16.06 33.76 -11.01
CA ILE A 313 -15.77 33.50 -12.43
C ILE A 313 -15.72 34.81 -13.22
N ASN A 314 -16.62 35.76 -12.94
CA ASN A 314 -16.58 37.07 -13.60
C ASN A 314 -15.36 37.89 -13.20
N LYS A 315 -14.96 37.83 -11.91
CA LYS A 315 -13.81 38.58 -11.39
C LYS A 315 -12.47 38.06 -11.93
N PHE A 316 -12.28 36.74 -11.96
CA PHE A 316 -10.98 36.13 -12.22
C PHE A 316 -10.91 35.32 -13.53
N GLY A 317 -12.03 34.99 -14.15
CA GLY A 317 -12.07 34.10 -15.31
C GLY A 317 -11.77 34.79 -16.64
N HIS A 318 -12.03 36.10 -16.75
CA HIS A 318 -11.77 36.92 -17.95
C HIS A 318 -12.25 36.31 -19.29
N GLY A 319 -13.33 35.51 -19.25
CA GLY A 319 -13.86 34.81 -20.42
C GLY A 319 -13.03 33.61 -20.94
N LYS A 320 -11.96 33.24 -20.23
CA LYS A 320 -11.06 32.11 -20.52
C LYS A 320 -11.55 30.80 -19.87
N PRO A 321 -10.92 29.64 -20.17
CA PRO A 321 -11.33 28.36 -19.61
C PRO A 321 -11.25 28.31 -18.08
N VAL A 322 -12.25 27.71 -17.44
CA VAL A 322 -12.42 27.62 -15.98
C VAL A 322 -12.67 26.18 -15.54
N LEU A 323 -11.95 25.74 -14.51
CA LEU A 323 -12.22 24.49 -13.79
C LEU A 323 -12.74 24.80 -12.39
N VAL A 324 -13.87 24.18 -12.01
CA VAL A 324 -14.44 24.27 -10.66
C VAL A 324 -14.42 22.90 -10.00
N PHE A 325 -13.50 22.68 -9.06
CA PHE A 325 -13.42 21.46 -8.28
C PHE A 325 -14.49 21.45 -7.18
N CYS A 326 -15.33 20.41 -7.18
CA CYS A 326 -16.46 20.24 -6.26
C CYS A 326 -16.32 18.95 -5.45
N SER A 327 -16.83 18.94 -4.21
CA SER A 327 -16.67 17.81 -3.27
C SER A 327 -17.37 16.51 -3.66
N THR A 328 -18.43 16.57 -4.47
CA THR A 328 -19.24 15.41 -4.84
C THR A 328 -19.71 15.44 -6.29
N ARG A 329 -20.07 14.26 -6.82
CA ARG A 329 -20.69 14.11 -8.15
C ARG A 329 -21.92 15.00 -8.30
N LYS A 330 -22.77 15.02 -7.27
CA LYS A 330 -23.99 15.83 -7.23
C LYS A 330 -23.69 17.33 -7.12
N SER A 331 -22.71 17.72 -6.30
CA SER A 331 -22.26 19.12 -6.18
C SER A 331 -21.71 19.64 -7.51
N ALA A 332 -20.92 18.85 -8.25
CA ALA A 332 -20.42 19.20 -9.58
C ALA A 332 -21.55 19.42 -10.59
N GLN A 333 -22.53 18.51 -10.63
CA GLN A 333 -23.70 18.65 -11.48
C GLN A 333 -24.53 19.89 -11.12
N GLN A 334 -24.83 20.08 -9.83
CA GLN A 334 -25.64 21.20 -9.35
C GLN A 334 -24.96 22.56 -9.60
N ALA A 335 -23.65 22.65 -9.43
CA ALA A 335 -22.87 23.85 -9.74
C ALA A 335 -22.98 24.21 -11.24
N ALA A 336 -22.80 23.24 -12.13
CA ALA A 336 -22.92 23.47 -13.58
C ALA A 336 -24.34 23.87 -13.99
N GLU A 337 -25.37 23.21 -13.45
CA GLU A 337 -26.77 23.55 -13.68
C GLU A 337 -27.14 24.93 -13.15
N TYR A 338 -26.60 25.33 -12.00
CA TYR A 338 -26.81 26.66 -11.44
C TYR A 338 -26.17 27.74 -12.32
N LEU A 339 -24.91 27.55 -12.74
CA LEU A 339 -24.22 28.46 -13.66
C LEU A 339 -24.98 28.59 -14.99
N ALA A 340 -25.53 27.49 -15.52
CA ALA A 340 -26.32 27.50 -16.75
C ALA A 340 -27.64 28.28 -16.66
N LYS A 341 -28.19 28.46 -15.44
CA LYS A 341 -29.41 29.24 -15.18
C LYS A 341 -29.13 30.73 -15.00
N VAL A 342 -28.03 31.07 -14.34
CA VAL A 342 -27.72 32.47 -13.97
C VAL A 342 -26.96 33.22 -15.08
N SER A 343 -26.25 32.49 -15.96
CA SER A 343 -25.36 33.07 -16.96
C SER A 343 -25.74 32.73 -18.41
N GLU A 344 -27.04 32.70 -18.73
CA GLU A 344 -27.56 32.27 -20.06
C GLU A 344 -26.91 33.00 -21.26
N SER A 345 -26.45 34.25 -21.08
CA SER A 345 -25.81 35.04 -22.13
C SER A 345 -24.27 35.03 -22.12
N GLN A 346 -23.61 34.58 -21.05
CA GLN A 346 -22.14 34.74 -20.89
C GLN A 346 -21.30 33.60 -21.49
N PHE A 347 -21.84 32.37 -21.51
CA PHE A 347 -21.08 31.15 -21.86
C PHE A 347 -21.39 30.58 -23.26
N SER A 348 -22.20 31.28 -24.05
CA SER A 348 -22.89 30.89 -25.31
C SER A 348 -22.04 30.51 -26.53
N ARG A 349 -20.79 30.06 -26.36
CA ARG A 349 -19.99 29.40 -27.42
C ARG A 349 -19.99 27.88 -27.23
N GLY A 350 -21.15 27.28 -27.05
CA GLY A 350 -21.29 25.82 -26.94
C GLY A 350 -21.27 25.13 -28.29
N THR A 351 -21.21 23.80 -28.28
CA THR A 351 -21.34 22.96 -29.48
C THR A 351 -22.44 21.92 -29.29
N ASN A 352 -23.03 21.44 -30.39
CA ASN A 352 -23.97 20.35 -30.37
C ASN A 352 -23.21 19.02 -30.47
N ALA A 353 -22.76 18.51 -29.34
CA ALA A 353 -22.19 17.17 -29.22
C ALA A 353 -23.25 16.18 -28.67
N THR A 354 -23.19 14.92 -29.09
CA THR A 354 -24.12 13.88 -28.65
C THR A 354 -23.58 13.20 -27.39
N PHE A 355 -24.41 13.11 -26.36
CA PHE A 355 -24.10 12.42 -25.10
C PHE A 355 -25.19 11.40 -24.76
N LYS A 356 -24.87 10.40 -23.95
CA LYS A 356 -25.89 9.50 -23.39
C LYS A 356 -26.83 10.24 -22.42
N SER A 357 -26.28 11.18 -21.66
CA SER A 357 -27.04 12.01 -20.73
C SER A 357 -27.57 13.28 -21.39
N LYS A 358 -28.91 13.41 -21.46
CA LYS A 358 -29.58 14.63 -21.97
C LYS A 358 -29.17 15.89 -21.20
N GLY A 359 -28.98 15.78 -19.88
CA GLY A 359 -28.60 16.93 -19.06
C GLY A 359 -27.21 17.49 -19.40
N ILE A 360 -26.25 16.63 -19.77
CA ILE A 360 -24.92 17.10 -20.22
C ILE A 360 -25.03 17.79 -21.57
N GLN A 361 -25.83 17.23 -22.47
CA GLN A 361 -26.03 17.79 -23.80
C GLN A 361 -26.58 19.23 -23.76
N GLU A 362 -27.55 19.49 -22.87
CA GLU A 362 -28.10 20.84 -22.65
C GLU A 362 -27.06 21.81 -22.09
N LEU A 363 -26.20 21.36 -21.16
CA LEU A 363 -25.14 22.19 -20.59
C LEU A 363 -24.06 22.50 -21.63
N VAL A 364 -23.65 21.51 -22.43
CA VAL A 364 -22.58 21.66 -23.44
C VAL A 364 -23.00 22.62 -24.55
N ALA A 365 -24.29 22.62 -24.93
CA ALA A 365 -24.85 23.62 -25.83
C ALA A 365 -24.72 25.06 -25.29
N LYS A 366 -24.67 25.22 -23.96
CA LYS A 366 -24.42 26.49 -23.26
C LYS A 366 -22.93 26.73 -22.93
N GLY A 367 -22.01 25.88 -23.38
CA GLY A 367 -20.57 26.01 -23.11
C GLY A 367 -20.14 25.59 -21.70
N LEU A 368 -20.98 24.83 -20.99
CA LEU A 368 -20.79 24.33 -19.63
C LEU A 368 -20.77 22.79 -19.62
N ALA A 369 -20.04 22.17 -18.70
CA ALA A 369 -20.16 20.73 -18.47
C ALA A 369 -19.86 20.37 -17.01
N TYR A 370 -20.19 19.14 -16.62
CA TYR A 370 -19.69 18.55 -15.39
C TYR A 370 -18.94 17.25 -15.65
N HIS A 371 -17.93 16.94 -14.82
CA HIS A 371 -17.07 15.78 -15.00
C HIS A 371 -16.87 15.02 -13.68
N HIS A 372 -17.20 13.73 -13.67
CA HIS A 372 -16.99 12.87 -12.51
C HIS A 372 -16.97 11.39 -12.87
N ALA A 373 -16.50 10.54 -11.94
CA ALA A 373 -16.31 9.09 -12.17
C ALA A 373 -17.62 8.31 -12.48
N GLY A 374 -18.79 8.87 -12.17
CA GLY A 374 -20.08 8.27 -12.53
C GLY A 374 -20.51 8.46 -14.00
N LEU A 375 -19.74 9.19 -14.81
CA LEU A 375 -20.00 9.34 -16.24
C LEU A 375 -19.37 8.20 -17.04
N ASP A 376 -19.99 7.87 -18.17
CA ASP A 376 -19.43 6.94 -19.14
C ASP A 376 -18.04 7.41 -19.59
N VAL A 377 -17.12 6.47 -19.79
CA VAL A 377 -15.73 6.78 -20.19
C VAL A 377 -15.70 7.53 -21.52
N ALA A 378 -16.60 7.21 -22.45
CA ALA A 378 -16.69 7.89 -23.74
C ALA A 378 -17.14 9.35 -23.56
N ASP A 379 -18.18 9.60 -22.76
CA ASP A 379 -18.70 10.94 -22.48
C ASP A 379 -17.62 11.81 -21.81
N ARG A 380 -16.83 11.25 -20.88
CA ARG A 380 -15.71 11.96 -20.24
C ARG A 380 -14.68 12.44 -21.27
N ARG A 381 -14.24 11.56 -22.16
CA ARG A 381 -13.28 11.91 -23.23
C ARG A 381 -13.80 13.01 -24.16
N VAL A 382 -15.10 13.00 -24.46
CA VAL A 382 -15.72 14.06 -25.27
C VAL A 382 -15.65 15.39 -24.51
N ILE A 383 -16.02 15.44 -23.23
CA ILE A 383 -15.95 16.65 -22.40
C ILE A 383 -14.51 17.18 -22.32
N GLU A 384 -13.54 16.30 -22.07
CA GLU A 384 -12.11 16.65 -22.02
C GLU A 384 -11.66 17.32 -23.33
N ASN A 385 -11.98 16.73 -24.48
CA ASN A 385 -11.66 17.29 -25.80
C ASN A 385 -12.36 18.63 -26.07
N LEU A 386 -13.63 18.76 -25.69
CA LEU A 386 -14.38 20.00 -25.86
C LEU A 386 -13.83 21.13 -24.99
N PHE A 387 -13.30 20.81 -23.81
CA PHE A 387 -12.61 21.78 -22.95
C PHE A 387 -11.27 22.21 -23.57
N ILE A 388 -10.46 21.27 -24.07
CA ILE A 388 -9.17 21.56 -24.72
C ILE A 388 -9.33 22.48 -25.94
N THR A 389 -10.37 22.23 -26.74
CA THR A 389 -10.69 23.00 -27.96
C THR A 389 -11.38 24.34 -27.67
N GLY A 390 -11.77 24.60 -26.42
CA GLY A 390 -12.45 25.83 -26.01
C GLY A 390 -13.95 25.89 -26.35
N ALA A 391 -14.53 24.79 -26.84
CA ALA A 391 -15.98 24.67 -27.09
C ALA A 391 -16.79 24.56 -25.78
N VAL A 392 -16.17 24.07 -24.70
CA VAL A 392 -16.68 24.18 -23.34
C VAL A 392 -15.73 25.08 -22.56
N ARG A 393 -16.25 26.15 -21.97
CA ARG A 393 -15.44 27.12 -21.23
C ARG A 393 -15.36 26.81 -19.75
N VAL A 394 -16.43 26.26 -19.16
CA VAL A 394 -16.49 26.00 -17.72
C VAL A 394 -16.82 24.54 -17.48
N VAL A 395 -15.97 23.85 -16.71
CA VAL A 395 -16.22 22.48 -16.29
C VAL A 395 -16.24 22.38 -14.76
N CYS A 396 -17.37 21.95 -14.21
CA CYS A 396 -17.48 21.61 -12.79
C CYS A 396 -17.12 20.13 -12.58
N THR A 397 -16.05 19.84 -11.86
CA THR A 397 -15.48 18.50 -11.76
C THR A 397 -15.25 18.07 -10.32
N THR A 398 -15.28 16.76 -10.08
CA THR A 398 -14.63 16.19 -8.86
C THR A 398 -13.11 16.12 -9.02
N SER A 399 -12.39 15.51 -8.08
CA SER A 399 -10.93 15.26 -8.16
C SER A 399 -10.48 14.44 -9.37
N THR A 400 -11.41 13.90 -10.17
CA THR A 400 -11.14 13.17 -11.42
C THR A 400 -10.28 13.90 -12.45
N LEU A 401 -10.26 15.24 -12.44
CA LEU A 401 -9.41 16.04 -13.33
C LEU A 401 -8.23 16.69 -12.58
N ALA A 402 -8.03 16.37 -11.30
CA ALA A 402 -6.89 16.88 -10.53
C ALA A 402 -5.59 16.19 -10.97
N VAL A 403 -5.64 14.92 -11.40
CA VAL A 403 -4.51 14.10 -11.83
C VAL A 403 -4.80 13.37 -13.15
N GLY A 404 -3.76 13.03 -13.91
CA GLY A 404 -3.84 12.06 -15.02
C GLY A 404 -4.41 12.56 -16.35
N VAL A 405 -4.76 13.85 -16.48
CA VAL A 405 -5.17 14.45 -17.77
C VAL A 405 -4.52 15.83 -17.93
N ASN A 406 -4.02 16.16 -19.11
CA ASN A 406 -3.43 17.47 -19.38
C ASN A 406 -4.51 18.50 -19.78
N LEU A 407 -5.27 19.00 -18.80
CA LEU A 407 -6.32 20.02 -18.99
C LEU A 407 -5.98 21.30 -18.22
N PRO A 408 -5.13 22.18 -18.78
CA PRO A 408 -4.84 23.46 -18.15
C PRO A 408 -6.00 24.45 -18.36
N ALA A 409 -6.39 25.14 -17.29
CA ALA A 409 -7.42 26.18 -17.27
C ALA A 409 -6.78 27.52 -16.89
N HIS A 410 -7.38 28.64 -17.29
CA HIS A 410 -6.90 29.95 -16.84
C HIS A 410 -7.25 30.16 -15.36
N LEU A 411 -8.50 29.89 -14.99
CA LEU A 411 -9.01 29.97 -13.63
C LEU A 411 -9.29 28.57 -13.09
N VAL A 412 -8.75 28.28 -11.91
CA VAL A 412 -9.17 27.12 -11.10
C VAL A 412 -9.88 27.62 -9.84
N VAL A 413 -11.05 27.06 -9.55
CA VAL A 413 -11.79 27.30 -8.31
C VAL A 413 -11.90 25.99 -7.54
N VAL A 414 -11.37 25.95 -6.32
CA VAL A 414 -11.60 24.85 -5.37
C VAL A 414 -12.83 25.23 -4.55
N LYS A 415 -14.01 24.76 -4.98
CA LYS A 415 -15.30 24.98 -4.31
C LYS A 415 -15.36 24.03 -3.11
N SER A 416 -15.16 24.58 -1.91
CA SER A 416 -15.00 23.87 -0.63
C SER A 416 -13.67 23.12 -0.50
N THR A 417 -13.20 23.04 0.74
CA THR A 417 -11.95 22.38 1.15
C THR A 417 -12.18 21.00 1.78
N ARG A 418 -13.40 20.46 1.70
CA ARG A 418 -13.71 19.10 2.17
C ARG A 418 -14.36 18.28 1.07
N ALA A 419 -13.94 17.03 0.93
CA ALA A 419 -14.62 16.03 0.12
C ALA A 419 -15.64 15.25 0.95
N TYR A 420 -16.75 14.84 0.33
CA TYR A 420 -17.64 13.86 0.96
C TYR A 420 -17.13 12.45 0.70
N ILE A 421 -16.27 11.98 1.60
CA ILE A 421 -15.66 10.66 1.53
C ILE A 421 -16.27 9.84 2.66
N SER A 422 -16.72 8.62 2.35
CA SER A 422 -17.04 7.67 3.41
C SER A 422 -18.14 8.19 4.37
N SER A 423 -19.17 8.82 3.79
CA SER A 423 -20.37 9.34 4.47
C SER A 423 -20.11 10.49 5.46
N ARG A 424 -18.93 11.12 5.39
CA ARG A 424 -18.58 12.33 6.14
C ARG A 424 -17.85 13.31 5.24
N TYR A 425 -17.87 14.58 5.63
CA TYR A 425 -16.97 15.55 5.03
C TYR A 425 -15.60 15.41 5.69
N VAL A 426 -14.61 15.05 4.87
CA VAL A 426 -13.21 14.94 5.26
C VAL A 426 -12.46 16.02 4.50
N GLU A 427 -11.54 16.70 5.17
CA GLU A 427 -10.69 17.69 4.53
C GLU A 427 -9.86 17.07 3.41
N TYR A 428 -9.66 17.82 2.32
CA TYR A 428 -8.70 17.41 1.29
C TYR A 428 -7.29 17.33 1.88
N SER A 429 -6.49 16.42 1.31
CA SER A 429 -5.05 16.48 1.54
C SER A 429 -4.45 17.71 0.87
N ASP A 430 -3.35 18.21 1.44
CA ASP A 430 -2.63 19.35 0.88
C ASP A 430 -2.15 19.08 -0.56
N LEU A 431 -1.72 17.84 -0.85
CA LEU A 431 -1.32 17.41 -2.18
C LEU A 431 -2.48 17.48 -3.18
N GLU A 432 -3.68 17.01 -2.80
CA GLU A 432 -4.86 17.09 -3.67
C GLU A 432 -5.18 18.53 -4.02
N VAL A 433 -5.14 19.44 -3.04
CA VAL A 433 -5.38 20.87 -3.28
C VAL A 433 -4.29 21.45 -4.19
N ILE A 434 -3.00 21.23 -3.90
CA ILE A 434 -1.90 21.70 -4.75
C ILE A 434 -2.03 21.17 -6.20
N GLN A 435 -2.43 19.91 -6.38
CA GLN A 435 -2.67 19.32 -7.70
C GLN A 435 -3.83 20.00 -8.44
N MET A 436 -4.92 20.35 -7.73
CA MET A 436 -6.02 21.13 -8.30
C MET A 436 -5.54 22.52 -8.73
N LEU A 437 -4.84 23.26 -7.85
CA LEU A 437 -4.30 24.59 -8.17
C LEU A 437 -3.27 24.56 -9.31
N GLY A 438 -2.52 23.46 -9.43
CA GLY A 438 -1.56 23.23 -10.52
C GLY A 438 -2.19 23.18 -11.91
N ARG A 439 -3.53 23.05 -12.02
CA ARG A 439 -4.26 23.12 -13.29
C ARG A 439 -4.45 24.55 -13.80
N ALA A 440 -4.16 25.55 -12.98
CA ALA A 440 -4.24 26.96 -13.37
C ALA A 440 -2.99 27.40 -14.15
N GLY A 441 -3.23 28.07 -15.27
CA GLY A 441 -2.22 28.57 -16.20
C GLY A 441 -1.85 27.56 -17.27
N ARG A 442 -1.97 27.95 -18.55
CA ARG A 442 -1.60 27.14 -19.70
C ARG A 442 -0.34 27.69 -20.39
N PRO A 443 0.79 26.97 -20.38
CA PRO A 443 1.96 27.33 -21.20
C PRO A 443 1.55 27.48 -22.66
N GLN A 444 2.03 28.53 -23.34
CA GLN A 444 1.69 28.95 -24.72
C GLN A 444 0.34 29.67 -24.93
N PHE A 445 -0.59 29.66 -23.97
CA PHE A 445 -1.93 30.26 -24.14
C PHE A 445 -2.24 31.36 -23.12
N ASP A 446 -1.60 31.30 -21.96
CA ASP A 446 -1.77 32.26 -20.87
C ASP A 446 -0.43 32.85 -20.43
N THR A 447 -0.43 34.13 -20.07
CA THR A 447 0.70 34.81 -19.40
C THR A 447 0.60 34.71 -17.87
N SER A 448 -0.62 34.50 -17.35
CA SER A 448 -0.90 34.24 -15.95
C SER A 448 -2.10 33.28 -15.80
N GLY A 449 -2.12 32.54 -14.70
CA GLY A 449 -3.28 31.78 -14.24
C GLY A 449 -3.73 32.30 -12.87
N VAL A 450 -4.98 32.00 -12.51
CA VAL A 450 -5.55 32.34 -11.21
C VAL A 450 -6.10 31.09 -10.55
N ALA A 451 -5.84 30.91 -9.26
CA ALA A 451 -6.44 29.86 -8.46
C ALA A 451 -7.12 30.43 -7.21
N VAL A 452 -8.36 30.02 -6.99
CA VAL A 452 -9.21 30.51 -5.89
C VAL A 452 -9.64 29.34 -5.03
N ILE A 453 -9.33 29.38 -3.73
CA ILE A 453 -9.80 28.42 -2.74
C ILE A 453 -10.98 29.04 -1.99
N MET A 454 -12.11 28.34 -1.95
CA MET A 454 -13.27 28.74 -1.16
C MET A 454 -13.35 27.87 0.10
N THR A 455 -13.16 28.45 1.27
CA THR A 455 -13.06 27.73 2.54
C THR A 455 -13.86 28.40 3.66
N THR A 456 -13.90 27.77 4.83
CA THR A 456 -14.50 28.35 6.05
C THR A 456 -13.50 29.28 6.74
N HIS A 457 -13.98 30.25 7.53
CA HIS A 457 -13.12 31.21 8.24
C HIS A 457 -12.05 30.53 9.12
N ASP A 458 -12.39 29.44 9.82
CA ASP A 458 -11.47 28.68 10.68
C ASP A 458 -10.32 28.01 9.91
N GLN A 459 -10.50 27.76 8.62
CA GLN A 459 -9.49 27.11 7.78
C GLN A 459 -8.70 28.09 6.90
N ALA A 460 -9.07 29.37 6.87
CA ALA A 460 -8.48 30.35 5.96
C ALA A 460 -6.96 30.44 6.12
N ALA A 461 -6.48 30.62 7.34
CA ALA A 461 -5.05 30.72 7.66
C ALA A 461 -4.27 29.46 7.24
N LYS A 462 -4.84 28.27 7.41
CA LYS A 462 -4.23 27.01 6.96
C LYS A 462 -4.00 27.02 5.45
N TYR A 463 -5.03 27.38 4.67
CA TYR A 463 -4.94 27.38 3.22
C TYR A 463 -4.08 28.53 2.68
N GLU A 464 -4.02 29.67 3.38
CA GLU A 464 -3.09 30.78 3.09
C GLU A 464 -1.63 30.32 3.25
N ASN A 465 -1.33 29.59 4.33
CA ASN A 465 -0.02 28.99 4.55
C ASN A 465 0.31 27.89 3.52
N LEU A 466 -0.69 27.11 3.10
CA LEU A 466 -0.51 26.08 2.06
C LEU A 466 -0.13 26.72 0.72
N VAL A 467 -0.82 27.81 0.33
CA VAL A 467 -0.57 28.47 -0.95
C VAL A 467 0.65 29.38 -0.95
N SER A 468 1.14 29.81 0.22
CA SER A 468 2.38 30.58 0.34
C SER A 468 3.63 29.74 0.07
N GLY A 469 3.51 28.40 0.16
CA GLY A 469 4.61 27.46 -0.07
C GLY A 469 5.67 27.49 1.03
N GLN A 470 5.35 28.04 2.21
CA GLN A 470 6.29 28.19 3.35
C GLN A 470 6.22 27.03 4.36
N GLU A 471 5.33 26.07 4.17
CA GLU A 471 5.20 24.92 5.07
C GLU A 471 6.34 23.91 4.89
N CYS A 472 7.04 23.59 5.96
CA CYS A 472 8.11 22.58 5.95
C CYS A 472 7.55 21.17 5.83
N VAL A 473 8.27 20.30 5.13
CA VAL A 473 7.95 18.87 5.02
C VAL A 473 8.44 18.14 6.27
N GLU A 474 7.52 17.51 6.99
CA GLU A 474 7.77 16.65 8.15
C GLU A 474 7.71 15.16 7.79
N SER A 475 8.27 14.30 8.64
CA SER A 475 8.19 12.84 8.49
C SER A 475 6.91 12.30 9.12
N SER A 476 6.22 11.42 8.40
CA SER A 476 5.09 10.62 8.91
C SER A 476 5.50 9.22 9.40
N LEU A 477 6.79 8.86 9.35
CA LEU A 477 7.25 7.50 9.65
C LEU A 477 6.87 7.03 11.07
N HIS A 478 6.91 7.93 12.05
CA HIS A 478 6.55 7.65 13.44
C HIS A 478 5.10 7.13 13.61
N LEU A 479 4.19 7.46 12.70
CA LEU A 479 2.78 7.01 12.74
C LEU A 479 2.62 5.52 12.40
N ASN A 480 3.55 4.96 11.62
CA ASN A 480 3.52 3.57 11.12
C ASN A 480 4.83 2.81 11.39
N LEU A 481 5.66 3.32 12.31
CA LEU A 481 7.01 2.81 12.55
C LEU A 481 7.02 1.33 12.96
N THR A 482 6.05 0.90 13.78
CA THR A 482 5.92 -0.48 14.25
C THR A 482 5.88 -1.48 13.09
N GLU A 483 5.18 -1.13 12.00
CA GLU A 483 5.02 -1.99 10.82
C GLU A 483 6.31 -2.07 10.00
N HIS A 484 6.98 -0.92 9.82
CA HIS A 484 8.24 -0.85 9.09
C HIS A 484 9.39 -1.52 9.85
N LEU A 485 9.45 -1.38 11.19
CA LEU A 485 10.41 -2.10 12.02
C LEU A 485 10.21 -3.61 11.92
N ASN A 486 8.97 -4.11 12.04
CA ASN A 486 8.71 -5.54 11.87
C ASN A 486 9.14 -6.05 10.48
N ALA A 487 8.92 -5.25 9.43
CA ALA A 487 9.39 -5.59 8.09
C ALA A 487 10.92 -5.73 8.04
N GLU A 488 11.68 -4.75 8.56
CA GLU A 488 13.15 -4.82 8.55
C GLU A 488 13.71 -5.94 9.44
N ILE A 489 13.06 -6.24 10.56
CA ILE A 489 13.39 -7.39 11.42
C ILE A 489 13.13 -8.71 10.68
N SER A 490 11.98 -8.84 10.01
CA SER A 490 11.64 -10.00 9.17
C SER A 490 12.64 -10.19 8.02
N LEU A 491 13.16 -9.11 7.45
CA LEU A 491 14.16 -9.15 6.38
C LEU A 491 15.57 -9.51 6.88
N GLY A 492 15.83 -9.34 8.18
CA GLY A 492 17.14 -9.51 8.81
C GLY A 492 18.04 -8.27 8.74
N SER A 493 17.54 -7.14 8.23
CA SER A 493 18.26 -5.85 8.25
C SER A 493 18.47 -5.36 9.69
N ILE A 494 17.52 -5.68 10.57
CA ILE A 494 17.55 -5.38 12.00
C ILE A 494 17.61 -6.71 12.77
N ASN A 495 18.65 -6.89 13.57
CA ASN A 495 18.85 -8.07 14.43
C ASN A 495 19.14 -7.70 15.89
N GLY A 496 19.09 -6.41 16.23
CA GLY A 496 19.36 -5.88 17.56
C GLY A 496 19.19 -4.36 17.62
N LEU A 497 19.21 -3.80 18.83
CA LEU A 497 18.98 -2.36 19.05
C LEU A 497 19.96 -1.47 18.27
N GLN A 498 21.23 -1.86 18.19
CA GLN A 498 22.23 -1.11 17.43
C GLN A 498 21.91 -1.02 15.94
N THR A 499 21.47 -2.11 15.33
CA THR A 499 21.05 -2.14 13.92
C THR A 499 19.74 -1.37 13.69
N ALA A 500 18.82 -1.41 14.65
CA ALA A 500 17.59 -0.61 14.61
C ALA A 500 17.91 0.89 14.65
N ASN A 501 18.78 1.32 15.56
CA ASN A 501 19.23 2.70 15.65
C ASN A 501 19.99 3.15 14.38
N ARG A 502 20.81 2.28 13.80
CA ARG A 502 21.48 2.57 12.53
C ARG A 502 20.47 2.77 11.39
N TRP A 503 19.46 1.91 11.31
CA TRP A 503 18.40 2.05 10.31
C TRP A 503 17.61 3.34 10.52
N LEU A 504 17.19 3.66 11.75
CA LEU A 504 16.48 4.92 12.07
C LEU A 504 17.30 6.17 11.72
N LYS A 505 18.61 6.17 11.97
CA LYS A 505 19.51 7.27 11.57
C LYS A 505 19.62 7.47 10.05
N SER A 506 19.18 6.49 9.26
CA SER A 506 19.13 6.60 7.79
C SER A 506 17.81 7.17 7.27
N THR A 507 16.83 7.45 8.14
CA THR A 507 15.50 7.90 7.74
C THR A 507 15.35 9.42 7.81
N PHE A 508 14.32 9.94 7.14
CA PHE A 508 14.01 11.38 7.16
C PHE A 508 13.50 11.84 8.52
N LEU A 509 12.83 10.95 9.27
CA LEU A 509 12.43 11.14 10.65
C LEU A 509 13.59 11.56 11.53
N TYR A 510 14.76 10.91 11.41
CA TYR A 510 15.94 11.31 12.18
C TYR A 510 16.38 12.74 11.85
N THR A 511 16.46 13.07 10.56
CA THR A 511 16.79 14.44 10.11
C THR A 511 15.81 15.45 10.70
N ARG A 512 14.51 15.16 10.68
CA ARG A 512 13.48 16.07 11.19
C ARG A 512 13.40 16.14 12.71
N ILE A 513 13.67 15.07 13.45
CA ILE A 513 13.78 15.13 14.92
C ILE A 513 14.97 16.01 15.32
N CYS A 514 16.07 16.02 14.56
CA CYS A 514 17.18 16.94 14.79
C CYS A 514 16.81 18.40 14.54
N SER A 515 15.98 18.68 13.55
CA SER A 515 15.60 20.06 13.17
C SER A 515 14.37 20.60 13.93
N ASN A 516 13.38 19.76 14.22
CA ASN A 516 12.11 20.12 14.86
C ASN A 516 11.65 19.03 15.86
N PRO A 517 12.36 18.81 16.98
CA PRO A 517 12.03 17.75 17.93
C PRO A 517 10.66 17.93 18.59
N GLY A 518 10.17 19.17 18.71
CA GLY A 518 8.88 19.50 19.33
C GLY A 518 7.66 18.99 18.57
N TYR A 519 7.81 18.65 17.29
CA TYR A 519 6.74 18.07 16.47
C TYR A 519 6.47 16.60 16.83
N TYR A 520 7.49 15.85 17.24
CA TYR A 520 7.45 14.38 17.36
C TYR A 520 7.15 13.89 18.79
N LYS A 521 6.44 14.67 19.61
CA LYS A 521 6.23 14.34 21.03
C LYS A 521 5.56 12.96 21.21
N LEU A 522 6.11 12.15 22.10
CA LEU A 522 5.54 10.87 22.50
C LEU A 522 4.30 11.07 23.39
N GLU A 523 3.21 10.36 23.08
CA GLU A 523 2.00 10.36 23.93
C GLU A 523 2.35 9.88 25.35
N GLY A 524 2.04 10.70 26.36
CA GLY A 524 2.28 10.40 27.78
C GLY A 524 3.67 10.75 28.31
N SER A 525 4.54 11.36 27.50
CA SER A 525 5.84 11.89 27.98
C SER A 525 5.76 13.40 28.18
N GLU A 526 5.59 13.84 29.43
CA GLU A 526 5.64 15.28 29.79
C GLU A 526 7.08 15.84 29.73
N VAL A 527 8.09 14.96 29.79
CA VAL A 527 9.50 15.34 29.76
C VAL A 527 10.00 15.35 28.31
N PRO A 528 10.53 16.48 27.80
CA PRO A 528 11.25 16.50 26.52
C PRO A 528 12.46 15.57 26.59
N ALA A 529 12.65 14.73 25.58
CA ALA A 529 13.83 13.87 25.52
C ALA A 529 15.11 14.72 25.60
N ALA A 530 16.09 14.29 26.42
CA ALA A 530 17.32 15.04 26.69
C ALA A 530 18.17 15.31 25.42
N SER A 531 17.96 14.56 24.33
CA SER A 531 18.56 14.81 23.02
C SER A 531 17.70 14.23 21.88
N PRO A 532 17.88 14.69 20.63
CA PRO A 532 17.27 14.07 19.44
C PRO A 532 17.50 12.55 19.34
N HIS A 533 18.68 12.10 19.78
CA HIS A 533 19.05 10.69 19.81
C HIS A 533 18.24 9.91 20.84
N ALA A 534 18.14 10.43 22.07
CA ALA A 534 17.33 9.82 23.12
C ALA A 534 15.84 9.76 22.72
N HIS A 535 15.36 10.77 22.00
CA HIS A 535 13.99 10.78 21.48
C HIS A 535 13.76 9.64 20.48
N LEU A 536 14.65 9.50 19.51
CA LEU A 536 14.59 8.45 18.51
C LEU A 536 14.66 7.05 19.14
N GLU A 537 15.54 6.87 20.13
CA GLU A 537 15.66 5.62 20.88
C GLU A 537 14.39 5.29 21.67
N ALA A 538 13.74 6.28 22.29
CA ALA A 538 12.47 6.10 22.98
C ALA A 538 11.34 5.68 22.02
N ILE A 539 11.22 6.33 20.86
CA ILE A 539 10.27 5.97 19.80
C ILE A 539 10.51 4.53 19.31
N CYS A 540 11.78 4.14 19.13
CA CYS A 540 12.17 2.80 18.73
C CYS A 540 11.78 1.76 19.79
N ALA A 541 12.15 2.01 21.05
CA ALA A 541 11.89 1.11 22.16
C ALA A 541 10.38 0.87 22.35
N GLN A 542 9.55 1.93 22.28
CA GLN A 542 8.10 1.81 22.36
C GLN A 542 7.53 0.92 21.24
N SER A 543 8.07 1.06 20.01
CA SER A 543 7.62 0.26 18.87
C SER A 543 8.07 -1.20 18.97
N LEU A 544 9.29 -1.47 19.43
CA LEU A 544 9.78 -2.83 19.67
C LEU A 544 8.99 -3.52 20.78
N GLU A 545 8.61 -2.79 21.83
CA GLU A 545 7.80 -3.34 22.91
C GLU A 545 6.40 -3.75 22.42
N LYS A 546 5.73 -2.90 21.61
CA LYS A 546 4.45 -3.25 20.97
C LYS A 546 4.53 -4.54 20.15
N LEU A 547 5.63 -4.73 19.41
CA LEU A 547 5.88 -5.96 18.63
C LEU A 547 6.10 -7.19 19.54
N ARG A 548 6.81 -7.00 20.65
CA ARG A 548 7.09 -8.04 21.65
C ARG A 548 5.82 -8.49 22.36
N GLU A 549 5.02 -7.55 22.87
CA GLU A 549 3.73 -7.82 23.53
C GLU A 549 2.73 -8.53 22.62
N SER A 550 2.81 -8.28 21.31
CA SER A 550 1.95 -8.92 20.31
C SER A 550 2.49 -10.25 19.77
N ASN A 551 3.57 -10.79 20.37
CA ASN A 551 4.24 -12.03 19.96
C ASN A 551 4.70 -12.03 18.48
N LEU A 552 5.09 -10.87 17.94
CA LEU A 552 5.61 -10.78 16.57
C LEU A 552 7.13 -10.90 16.51
N ILE A 553 7.81 -10.57 17.61
CA ILE A 553 9.25 -10.71 17.77
C ILE A 553 9.58 -11.34 19.13
N THR A 554 10.80 -11.85 19.26
CA THR A 554 11.42 -12.16 20.55
C THR A 554 12.72 -11.40 20.69
N ILE A 555 13.08 -11.06 21.92
CA ILE A 555 14.37 -10.45 22.27
C ILE A 555 15.03 -11.39 23.27
N ASN A 556 16.22 -11.89 22.95
CA ASN A 556 16.96 -12.78 23.85
C ASN A 556 17.71 -11.97 24.93
N ASP A 557 18.30 -12.67 25.91
CA ASP A 557 19.05 -12.03 27.02
C ASP A 557 20.27 -11.21 26.54
N GLN A 558 20.76 -11.48 25.32
CA GLN A 558 21.86 -10.75 24.70
C GLN A 558 21.40 -9.53 23.89
N GLY A 559 20.09 -9.25 23.83
CA GLY A 559 19.50 -8.15 23.07
C GLY A 559 19.37 -8.40 21.56
N SER A 560 19.56 -9.65 21.11
CA SER A 560 19.29 -10.07 19.72
C SER A 560 17.79 -10.20 19.49
N ILE A 561 17.33 -9.59 18.41
CA ILE A 561 15.92 -9.53 18.02
C ILE A 561 15.67 -10.57 16.94
N HIS A 562 14.67 -11.44 17.14
CA HIS A 562 14.25 -12.46 16.19
C HIS A 562 12.78 -12.28 15.80
N CYS A 563 12.48 -12.35 14.51
CA CYS A 563 11.10 -12.30 14.01
C CYS A 563 10.41 -13.66 14.24
N GLN A 564 9.16 -13.64 14.70
CA GLN A 564 8.31 -14.84 14.77
C GLN A 564 7.54 -15.07 13.46
N GLU A 565 6.89 -16.23 13.32
CA GLU A 565 6.13 -16.57 12.10
C GLU A 565 5.04 -15.55 11.75
N MET A 566 4.32 -15.03 12.74
CA MET A 566 3.30 -14.00 12.52
C MET A 566 3.91 -12.66 12.15
N GLY A 567 5.09 -12.32 12.67
CA GLY A 567 5.86 -11.15 12.23
C GLY A 567 6.31 -11.28 10.77
N HIS A 568 6.80 -12.47 10.37
CA HIS A 568 7.12 -12.78 8.98
C HIS A 568 5.88 -12.71 8.08
N ALA A 569 4.73 -13.24 8.51
CA ALA A 569 3.49 -13.19 7.77
C ALA A 569 3.01 -11.74 7.58
N MET A 570 3.02 -10.94 8.64
CA MET A 570 2.69 -9.51 8.61
C MET A 570 3.51 -8.76 7.55
N ALA A 571 4.84 -8.95 7.57
CA ALA A 571 5.74 -8.31 6.62
C ALA A 571 5.53 -8.80 5.18
N ARG A 572 5.39 -10.12 4.99
CA ARG A 572 5.30 -10.78 3.67
C ARG A 572 3.99 -10.53 2.93
N TYR A 573 2.89 -10.45 3.66
CA TYR A 573 1.54 -10.26 3.13
C TYR A 573 1.05 -8.81 3.22
N TYR A 574 1.88 -7.91 3.76
CA TYR A 574 1.57 -6.48 3.86
C TYR A 574 0.28 -6.21 4.67
N VAL A 575 0.13 -6.95 5.77
CA VAL A 575 -1.03 -6.85 6.68
C VAL A 575 -0.72 -5.85 7.79
N ARG A 576 -1.71 -5.04 8.15
CA ARG A 576 -1.59 -4.01 9.19
C ARG A 576 -1.36 -4.63 10.57
N PHE A 577 -0.60 -3.95 11.42
CA PHE A 577 -0.29 -4.43 12.77
C PHE A 577 -1.55 -4.71 13.59
N SER A 578 -2.52 -3.80 13.56
CA SER A 578 -3.79 -3.95 14.28
C SER A 578 -4.59 -5.16 13.82
N THR A 579 -4.58 -5.50 12.52
CA THR A 579 -5.22 -6.71 12.00
C THR A 579 -4.54 -7.97 12.52
N VAL A 580 -3.21 -8.00 12.54
CA VAL A 580 -2.46 -9.14 13.07
C VAL A 580 -2.72 -9.34 14.56
N GLN A 581 -2.86 -8.26 15.34
CA GLN A 581 -3.25 -8.36 16.75
C GLN A 581 -4.59 -9.06 16.95
N ILE A 582 -5.55 -8.88 16.05
CA ILE A 582 -6.84 -9.58 16.09
C ILE A 582 -6.66 -11.06 15.71
N ILE A 583 -5.85 -11.34 14.66
CA ILE A 583 -5.57 -12.71 14.19
C ILE A 583 -4.87 -13.55 15.27
N VAL A 584 -3.86 -12.99 15.95
CA VAL A 584 -3.10 -13.67 17.01
C VAL A 584 -3.97 -14.02 18.22
N ARG A 585 -5.09 -13.30 18.43
CA ARG A 585 -6.04 -13.55 19.52
C ARG A 585 -7.07 -14.64 19.19
N ILE A 586 -7.10 -15.16 17.97
CA ILE A 586 -8.01 -16.25 17.60
C ILE A 586 -7.68 -17.50 18.42
N LYS A 587 -8.71 -18.14 18.99
CA LYS A 587 -8.56 -19.38 19.75
C LYS A 587 -8.11 -20.54 18.85
N PRO A 588 -7.33 -21.51 19.35
CA PRO A 588 -7.02 -22.73 18.61
C PRO A 588 -8.30 -23.43 18.14
N ARG A 589 -8.26 -24.00 16.93
CA ARG A 589 -9.41 -24.64 16.25
C ARG A 589 -10.60 -23.68 16.07
N PRO A 590 -10.41 -22.54 15.38
CA PRO A 590 -11.49 -21.60 15.15
C PRO A 590 -12.58 -22.22 14.27
N SER A 591 -13.84 -21.88 14.56
CA SER A 591 -14.93 -22.14 13.63
C SER A 591 -14.81 -21.24 12.40
N ILE A 592 -15.49 -21.59 11.30
CA ILE A 592 -15.55 -20.72 10.12
C ILE A 592 -16.16 -19.35 10.46
N VAL A 593 -17.08 -19.29 11.43
CA VAL A 593 -17.68 -18.05 11.92
C VAL A 593 -16.63 -17.18 12.61
N ASP A 594 -15.74 -17.77 13.41
CA ASP A 594 -14.66 -17.03 14.07
C ASP A 594 -13.71 -16.46 13.02
N VAL A 595 -13.32 -17.26 12.02
CA VAL A 595 -12.45 -16.81 10.91
C VAL A 595 -13.09 -15.66 10.13
N LEU A 596 -14.36 -15.81 9.71
CA LEU A 596 -15.08 -14.78 8.98
C LEU A 596 -15.23 -13.49 9.81
N THR A 597 -15.52 -13.63 11.10
CA THR A 597 -15.66 -12.50 12.02
C THR A 597 -14.34 -11.75 12.14
N THR A 598 -13.23 -12.45 12.39
CA THR A 598 -11.91 -11.83 12.48
C THR A 598 -11.49 -11.16 11.17
N LEU A 599 -11.69 -11.82 10.03
CA LEU A 599 -11.41 -11.23 8.71
C LEU A 599 -12.21 -9.94 8.49
N SER A 600 -13.51 -9.94 8.83
CA SER A 600 -14.36 -8.77 8.64
C SER A 600 -13.97 -7.56 9.49
N GLN A 601 -13.23 -7.77 10.58
CA GLN A 601 -12.73 -6.73 11.48
C GLN A 601 -11.36 -6.18 11.08
N ALA A 602 -10.77 -6.69 9.99
CA ALA A 602 -9.45 -6.27 9.52
C ALA A 602 -9.40 -4.76 9.24
N ALA A 603 -8.33 -4.11 9.70
CA ALA A 603 -8.13 -2.66 9.56
C ALA A 603 -7.95 -2.23 8.10
N GLU A 604 -7.64 -3.14 7.19
CA GLU A 604 -7.62 -2.93 5.74
C GLU A 604 -9.00 -2.51 5.21
N PHE A 605 -10.08 -2.96 5.86
CA PHE A 605 -11.45 -2.57 5.51
C PHE A 605 -11.89 -1.24 6.17
N SER A 606 -11.00 -0.56 6.90
CA SER A 606 -11.30 0.70 7.61
C SER A 606 -11.73 1.86 6.70
N GLU A 607 -11.59 1.74 5.38
CA GLU A 607 -12.08 2.73 4.40
C GLU A 607 -13.50 2.44 3.90
N ILE A 608 -13.99 1.21 4.06
CA ILE A 608 -15.34 0.80 3.64
C ILE A 608 -16.40 1.50 4.52
N ARG A 609 -17.49 1.98 3.91
CA ARG A 609 -18.65 2.57 4.61
C ARG A 609 -19.96 2.12 4.00
N PHE A 610 -21.04 2.41 4.72
CA PHE A 610 -22.40 2.28 4.19
C PHE A 610 -22.72 3.38 3.18
N GLN A 611 -23.30 2.99 2.04
CA GLN A 611 -23.95 3.90 1.12
C GLN A 611 -25.39 4.20 1.57
N ALA A 612 -25.98 5.28 1.06
CA ALA A 612 -27.38 5.63 1.36
C ALA A 612 -28.33 4.51 0.90
N GLY A 613 -29.27 4.09 1.75
CA GLY A 613 -30.23 3.02 1.47
C GLY A 613 -29.67 1.58 1.54
N GLU A 614 -28.35 1.42 1.57
CA GLU A 614 -27.69 0.10 1.49
C GLU A 614 -28.03 -0.82 2.68
N LYS A 615 -28.27 -0.24 3.86
CA LYS A 615 -28.61 -1.04 5.06
C LYS A 615 -29.88 -1.87 4.86
N GLY A 616 -30.87 -1.41 4.09
CA GLY A 616 -32.06 -2.21 3.79
C GLY A 616 -31.70 -3.46 3.00
N ILE A 617 -30.96 -3.26 1.91
CA ILE A 617 -30.47 -4.32 1.01
C ILE A 617 -29.63 -5.35 1.78
N LEU A 618 -28.71 -4.90 2.63
CA LEU A 618 -27.87 -5.80 3.44
C LEU A 618 -28.68 -6.59 4.47
N ASN A 619 -29.76 -6.03 5.01
CA ASN A 619 -30.64 -6.76 5.93
C ASN A 619 -31.48 -7.81 5.20
N ASP A 620 -31.84 -7.57 3.94
CA ASP A 620 -32.53 -8.56 3.11
C ASP A 620 -31.55 -9.66 2.67
N LEU A 621 -30.32 -9.29 2.28
CA LEU A 621 -29.24 -10.23 2.00
C LEU A 621 -28.96 -11.15 3.19
N ASN A 622 -28.90 -10.60 4.42
CA ASN A 622 -28.67 -11.36 5.64
C ASN A 622 -29.74 -12.44 5.91
N LYS A 623 -30.94 -12.32 5.32
CA LYS A 623 -32.02 -13.32 5.42
C LYS A 623 -32.06 -14.26 4.22
N GLY A 624 -31.26 -13.98 3.19
CA GLY A 624 -31.23 -14.74 1.96
C GLY A 624 -30.62 -16.14 2.16
N PRO A 625 -31.04 -17.14 1.36
CA PRO A 625 -30.54 -18.51 1.45
C PRO A 625 -29.03 -18.63 1.19
N GLN A 626 -28.45 -17.63 0.54
CA GLN A 626 -27.02 -17.52 0.26
C GLN A 626 -26.13 -17.37 1.49
N ILE A 627 -26.64 -16.74 2.56
CA ILE A 627 -25.87 -16.41 3.75
C ILE A 627 -25.97 -17.60 4.70
N ARG A 628 -24.94 -18.44 4.70
CA ARG A 628 -24.87 -19.64 5.56
C ARG A 628 -24.81 -19.29 7.05
N HIS A 629 -24.12 -18.21 7.38
CA HIS A 629 -23.94 -17.73 8.75
C HIS A 629 -24.52 -16.32 8.87
N PRO A 630 -25.83 -16.18 9.14
CA PRO A 630 -26.46 -14.87 9.22
C PRO A 630 -26.07 -14.14 10.51
N ILE A 631 -26.01 -12.82 10.41
CA ILE A 631 -25.79 -11.91 11.54
C ILE A 631 -27.08 -11.81 12.36
N LYS A 632 -26.95 -11.84 13.68
CA LYS A 632 -28.09 -11.64 14.58
C LYS A 632 -28.58 -10.18 14.53
N GLY A 633 -29.83 -9.99 14.13
CA GLY A 633 -30.49 -8.69 14.11
C GLY A 633 -30.21 -7.88 12.84
N LYS A 634 -30.26 -6.55 12.96
CA LYS A 634 -30.01 -5.63 11.83
C LYS A 634 -28.53 -5.32 11.67
N VAL A 635 -28.09 -5.20 10.42
CA VAL A 635 -26.74 -4.75 10.04
C VAL A 635 -26.53 -3.30 10.47
N LYS A 636 -25.56 -3.07 11.36
CA LYS A 636 -25.27 -1.78 11.99
C LYS A 636 -23.86 -1.28 11.71
N THR A 637 -22.89 -2.17 11.65
CA THR A 637 -21.46 -1.86 11.65
C THR A 637 -20.77 -2.31 10.35
N ILE A 638 -19.60 -1.77 10.06
CA ILE A 638 -18.90 -1.99 8.78
C ILE A 638 -18.35 -3.42 8.67
N ASP A 639 -17.83 -3.95 9.78
CA ASP A 639 -17.43 -5.35 9.91
C ASP A 639 -18.60 -6.28 9.55
N GLN A 640 -19.81 -6.00 10.04
CA GLN A 640 -21.00 -6.76 9.66
C GLN A 640 -21.33 -6.67 8.16
N LYS A 641 -21.15 -5.49 7.54
CA LYS A 641 -21.29 -5.34 6.09
C LYS A 641 -20.26 -6.22 5.36
N VAL A 642 -18.98 -6.13 5.73
CA VAL A 642 -17.90 -6.90 5.11
C VAL A 642 -18.15 -8.41 5.29
N TYR A 643 -18.56 -8.83 6.48
CA TYR A 643 -18.89 -10.22 6.81
C TYR A 643 -19.96 -10.82 5.88
N LEU A 644 -21.01 -10.06 5.54
CA LEU A 644 -22.04 -10.50 4.60
C LEU A 644 -21.55 -10.51 3.15
N LEU A 645 -20.79 -9.50 2.74
CA LEU A 645 -20.26 -9.42 1.39
C LEU A 645 -19.27 -10.55 1.09
N ILE A 646 -18.43 -10.91 2.05
CA ILE A 646 -17.52 -12.07 1.92
C ILE A 646 -18.33 -13.36 1.73
N GLN A 647 -19.42 -13.55 2.48
CA GLN A 647 -20.24 -14.75 2.35
C GLN A 647 -20.99 -14.81 1.02
N GLU A 648 -21.51 -13.68 0.54
CA GLU A 648 -22.20 -13.62 -0.76
C GLU A 648 -21.24 -13.97 -1.91
N ASP A 649 -20.04 -13.40 -1.90
CA ASP A 649 -19.01 -13.71 -2.89
C ASP A 649 -18.57 -15.18 -2.80
N ALA A 650 -18.41 -15.68 -1.56
CA ALA A 650 -18.02 -17.06 -1.31
C ALA A 650 -19.09 -18.08 -1.75
N GLU A 651 -20.39 -17.80 -1.72
CA GLU A 651 -21.40 -18.75 -2.20
C GLU A 651 -21.27 -19.00 -3.72
N GLY A 652 -20.93 -17.95 -4.48
CA GLY A 652 -20.57 -18.05 -5.89
C GLY A 652 -19.31 -18.89 -6.13
N ALA A 653 -18.37 -18.92 -5.19
CA ALA A 653 -17.12 -19.68 -5.28
C ALA A 653 -17.19 -21.11 -4.70
N LEU A 654 -18.07 -21.36 -3.72
CA LEU A 654 -18.18 -22.64 -3.00
C LEU A 654 -18.86 -23.75 -3.81
N ASN A 655 -19.56 -23.40 -4.89
CA ASN A 655 -19.99 -24.38 -5.89
C ASN A 655 -18.82 -24.68 -6.82
N SER A 656 -17.99 -25.66 -6.45
CA SER A 656 -16.82 -26.09 -7.23
C SER A 656 -17.11 -26.27 -8.73
N ILE A 657 -18.32 -26.71 -9.09
CA ILE A 657 -18.78 -26.93 -10.46
C ILE A 657 -18.96 -25.62 -11.27
N LEU A 658 -19.17 -24.46 -10.62
CA LEU A 658 -19.33 -23.16 -11.30
C LEU A 658 -18.07 -22.70 -12.05
N ILE A 659 -16.91 -23.27 -11.73
CA ILE A 659 -15.67 -22.95 -12.45
C ILE A 659 -15.68 -23.43 -13.90
N ILE A 660 -16.61 -24.32 -14.26
CA ILE A 660 -16.75 -24.83 -15.62
C ILE A 660 -17.49 -23.79 -16.47
N ASP A 661 -16.77 -23.21 -17.42
CA ASP A 661 -17.19 -22.08 -18.27
C ASP A 661 -18.58 -22.21 -18.93
N CYS A 662 -19.06 -23.44 -19.14
CA CYS A 662 -20.36 -23.72 -19.76
C CYS A 662 -21.51 -23.99 -18.76
N LEU A 663 -21.27 -23.88 -17.44
CA LEU A 663 -22.25 -24.16 -16.39
C LEU A 663 -22.63 -22.88 -15.59
N PRO A 664 -23.67 -22.15 -16.00
CA PRO A 664 -24.25 -21.07 -15.18
C PRO A 664 -24.88 -21.61 -13.87
N LEU A 665 -25.10 -20.70 -12.91
CA LEU A 665 -25.66 -20.99 -11.58
C LEU A 665 -26.96 -21.82 -11.58
N ASN A 666 -27.83 -21.63 -12.57
CA ASN A 666 -29.06 -22.42 -12.65
C ASN A 666 -28.79 -23.89 -12.99
N HIS A 667 -27.79 -24.16 -13.84
CA HIS A 667 -27.40 -25.53 -14.17
C HIS A 667 -26.76 -26.22 -12.96
N THR A 668 -25.91 -25.53 -12.19
CA THR A 668 -25.27 -26.13 -11.00
C THR A 668 -26.28 -26.45 -9.91
N LYS A 669 -27.30 -25.60 -9.68
CA LYS A 669 -28.43 -25.91 -8.80
C LYS A 669 -29.20 -27.16 -9.23
N THR A 670 -29.42 -27.30 -10.54
CA THR A 670 -30.14 -28.46 -11.12
C THR A 670 -29.32 -29.75 -10.96
N LEU A 671 -28.00 -29.69 -11.19
CA LEU A 671 -27.08 -30.81 -10.96
C LEU A 671 -27.02 -31.20 -9.48
N ALA A 672 -26.94 -30.22 -8.57
CA ALA A 672 -26.92 -30.45 -7.13
C ALA A 672 -28.20 -31.12 -6.63
N ALA A 673 -29.37 -30.72 -7.16
CA ALA A 673 -30.65 -31.36 -6.88
C ALA A 673 -30.71 -32.82 -7.40
N ALA A 674 -29.98 -33.12 -8.48
CA ALA A 674 -29.81 -34.47 -9.01
C ALA A 674 -28.69 -35.28 -8.34
N GLY A 675 -28.12 -34.78 -7.24
CA GLY A 675 -27.09 -35.45 -6.45
C GLY A 675 -25.64 -35.23 -6.92
N ILE A 676 -25.42 -34.37 -7.91
CA ILE A 676 -24.08 -34.04 -8.44
C ILE A 676 -23.63 -32.72 -7.80
N LYS A 677 -22.83 -32.79 -6.74
CA LYS A 677 -22.48 -31.62 -5.90
C LYS A 677 -21.00 -31.25 -5.97
N LEU A 678 -20.14 -32.23 -6.22
CA LEU A 678 -18.69 -32.07 -6.28
C LEU A 678 -18.16 -32.24 -7.72
N LEU A 679 -16.96 -31.72 -7.98
CA LEU A 679 -16.27 -31.94 -9.25
C LEU A 679 -16.05 -33.43 -9.53
N ASP A 680 -15.80 -34.25 -8.50
CA ASP A 680 -15.66 -35.70 -8.64
C ASP A 680 -16.98 -36.39 -9.01
N ASP A 681 -18.11 -35.94 -8.46
CA ASP A 681 -19.43 -36.46 -8.86
C ASP A 681 -19.66 -36.21 -10.35
N LEU A 682 -19.29 -35.01 -10.81
CA LEU A 682 -19.43 -34.62 -12.21
C LEU A 682 -18.46 -35.37 -13.11
N LYS A 683 -17.20 -35.56 -12.69
CA LYS A 683 -16.17 -36.36 -13.37
C LYS A 683 -16.64 -37.80 -13.61
N ASN A 684 -17.34 -38.36 -12.63
CA ASN A 684 -17.87 -39.72 -12.67
C ASN A 684 -19.26 -39.84 -13.32
N THR A 685 -19.84 -38.72 -13.79
CA THR A 685 -21.16 -38.72 -14.44
C THR A 685 -21.03 -38.83 -15.96
N PRO A 686 -21.69 -39.81 -16.62
CA PRO A 686 -21.67 -39.91 -18.08
C PRO A 686 -22.27 -38.66 -18.76
N ALA A 687 -21.66 -38.21 -19.88
CA ALA A 687 -22.09 -37.01 -20.63
C ALA A 687 -23.60 -36.96 -20.92
N ARG A 688 -24.18 -38.10 -21.34
CA ARG A 688 -25.61 -38.20 -21.64
C ARG A 688 -26.51 -37.96 -20.41
N ARG A 689 -26.05 -38.35 -19.21
CA ARG A 689 -26.78 -38.10 -17.96
C ARG A 689 -26.74 -36.62 -17.60
N ILE A 690 -25.61 -35.95 -17.84
CA ILE A 690 -25.48 -34.48 -17.65
C ILE A 690 -26.47 -33.75 -18.58
N GLU A 691 -26.51 -34.13 -19.85
CA GLU A 691 -27.43 -33.58 -20.86
C GLU A 691 -28.91 -33.77 -20.46
N THR A 692 -29.25 -34.97 -19.97
CA THR A 692 -30.61 -35.30 -19.54
C THR A 692 -31.04 -34.47 -18.34
N ILE A 693 -30.17 -34.35 -17.32
CA ILE A 693 -30.46 -33.56 -16.11
C ILE A 693 -30.64 -32.08 -16.44
N LEU A 694 -29.82 -31.56 -17.37
CA LEU A 694 -29.80 -30.15 -17.73
C LEU A 694 -30.74 -29.78 -18.88
N GLY A 695 -31.44 -30.74 -19.49
CA GLY A 695 -32.29 -30.51 -20.65
C GLY A 695 -31.53 -29.96 -21.87
N ARG A 696 -30.30 -30.42 -22.10
CA ARG A 696 -29.44 -29.99 -23.21
C ARG A 696 -29.24 -31.10 -24.23
N ASN A 697 -28.96 -30.73 -25.48
CA ASN A 697 -28.68 -31.69 -26.54
C ASN A 697 -27.18 -32.04 -26.58
N PRO A 698 -26.82 -33.25 -27.05
CA PRO A 698 -25.45 -33.57 -27.41
C PRO A 698 -24.85 -32.54 -28.38
N PRO A 699 -23.57 -32.17 -28.24
CA PRO A 699 -22.52 -32.76 -27.39
C PRO A 699 -22.26 -31.96 -26.08
N PHE A 700 -23.26 -31.31 -25.49
CA PHE A 700 -23.07 -30.43 -24.33
C PHE A 700 -22.41 -31.14 -23.13
N GLY A 701 -22.79 -32.38 -22.85
CA GLY A 701 -22.20 -33.16 -21.75
C GLY A 701 -20.72 -33.46 -21.98
N ASN A 702 -20.32 -33.71 -23.23
CA ASN A 702 -18.91 -33.89 -23.59
C ASN A 702 -18.12 -32.59 -23.43
N GLN A 703 -18.69 -31.44 -23.80
CA GLN A 703 -18.05 -30.13 -23.59
C GLN A 703 -17.81 -29.84 -22.10
N VAL A 704 -18.77 -30.20 -21.24
CA VAL A 704 -18.62 -30.08 -19.78
C VAL A 704 -17.45 -30.93 -19.28
N LEU A 705 -17.35 -32.19 -19.71
CA LEU A 705 -16.28 -33.10 -19.31
C LEU A 705 -14.91 -32.71 -19.89
N GLU A 706 -14.85 -32.21 -21.12
CA GLU A 706 -13.62 -31.67 -21.72
C GLU A 706 -13.10 -30.46 -20.94
N ASN A 707 -13.98 -29.53 -20.54
CA ASN A 707 -13.61 -28.39 -19.70
C ASN A 707 -13.15 -28.85 -18.31
N LEU A 708 -13.77 -29.89 -17.73
CA LEU A 708 -13.39 -30.46 -16.45
C LEU A 708 -11.98 -31.10 -16.49
N GLN A 709 -11.60 -31.72 -17.62
CA GLN A 709 -10.26 -32.29 -17.82
C GLN A 709 -9.15 -31.23 -17.96
N GLN A 710 -9.50 -29.98 -18.26
CA GLN A 710 -8.52 -28.88 -18.35
C GLN A 710 -8.09 -28.37 -16.97
N LEU A 711 -8.83 -28.67 -15.90
CA LEU A 711 -8.49 -28.29 -14.54
C LEU A 711 -7.19 -28.96 -14.06
N PRO A 712 -6.40 -28.31 -13.18
CA PRO A 712 -5.10 -28.83 -12.73
C PRO A 712 -5.27 -29.85 -11.61
N TRP A 713 -5.71 -31.06 -11.95
CA TRP A 713 -5.93 -32.14 -10.97
C TRP A 713 -4.62 -32.52 -10.27
N LEU A 714 -4.62 -32.44 -8.95
CA LEU A 714 -3.45 -32.73 -8.12
C LEU A 714 -3.49 -34.17 -7.64
N ASN A 715 -2.34 -34.82 -7.59
CA ASN A 715 -2.16 -36.13 -6.98
C ASN A 715 -1.00 -36.08 -5.99
N ILE A 716 -1.19 -36.72 -4.83
CA ILE A 716 -0.20 -36.75 -3.76
C ILE A 716 0.17 -38.20 -3.39
N SER A 717 1.47 -38.44 -3.23
CA SER A 717 2.01 -39.69 -2.69
C SER A 717 3.02 -39.39 -1.59
N ALA A 718 3.02 -40.22 -0.53
CA ALA A 718 3.94 -40.08 0.58
C ALA A 718 4.80 -41.34 0.70
N SER A 719 6.12 -41.16 0.78
CA SER A 719 7.10 -42.24 0.95
C SER A 719 7.99 -41.96 2.15
N GLN A 720 8.11 -42.92 3.06
CA GLN A 720 9.00 -42.81 4.20
C GLN A 720 10.47 -42.93 3.76
N ILE A 721 11.32 -42.02 4.25
CA ILE A 721 12.77 -42.09 4.05
C ILE A 721 13.41 -42.76 5.26
N GLU A 722 13.14 -42.21 6.44
CA GLU A 722 13.69 -42.63 7.73
C GLU A 722 12.63 -42.47 8.82
N ARG A 723 12.91 -42.96 10.03
CA ARG A 723 11.99 -42.79 11.16
C ARG A 723 11.74 -41.30 11.40
N GLY A 724 10.47 -40.88 11.34
CA GLY A 724 10.07 -39.48 11.54
C GLY A 724 10.34 -38.52 10.37
N LYS A 725 10.83 -39.01 9.21
CA LYS A 725 11.05 -38.19 8.00
C LYS A 725 10.43 -38.85 6.77
N PHE A 726 9.57 -38.12 6.07
CA PHE A 726 8.91 -38.60 4.86
C PHE A 726 8.99 -37.56 3.74
N ASN A 727 9.00 -38.06 2.51
CA ASN A 727 8.90 -37.27 1.31
C ASN A 727 7.46 -37.32 0.82
N VAL A 728 6.88 -36.15 0.58
CA VAL A 728 5.57 -36.01 -0.04
C VAL A 728 5.79 -35.55 -1.48
N ARG A 729 5.51 -36.41 -2.45
CA ARG A 729 5.56 -36.07 -3.86
C ARG A 729 4.17 -35.62 -4.31
N VAL A 730 4.09 -34.38 -4.80
CA VAL A 730 2.90 -33.79 -5.42
C VAL A 730 3.12 -33.72 -6.92
N GLN A 731 2.16 -34.16 -7.72
CA GLN A 731 2.21 -34.12 -9.17
C GLN A 731 0.86 -33.74 -9.77
N LEU A 732 0.85 -33.36 -11.05
CA LEU A 732 -0.38 -33.14 -11.80
C LEU A 732 -0.83 -34.47 -12.41
N GLU A 733 -2.06 -34.88 -12.14
CA GLU A 733 -2.68 -36.08 -12.72
C GLU A 733 -3.18 -35.80 -14.15
N PHE A 734 -3.89 -34.69 -14.32
CA PHE A 734 -4.47 -34.23 -15.59
C PHE A 734 -4.43 -32.69 -15.67
N GLY A 735 -4.55 -32.17 -16.89
CA GLY A 735 -4.52 -30.74 -17.20
C GLY A 735 -3.15 -30.28 -17.71
N THR A 736 -3.11 -29.60 -18.86
CA THR A 736 -1.89 -28.94 -19.31
C THR A 736 -1.61 -27.78 -18.37
N SER A 737 -0.51 -27.84 -17.62
CA SER A 737 0.11 -26.64 -17.05
C SER A 737 0.03 -25.54 -18.11
N THR A 738 -0.68 -24.44 -17.80
CA THR A 738 -0.80 -23.16 -18.53
C THR A 738 -2.06 -22.78 -19.33
N LYS A 739 -3.05 -23.64 -19.65
CA LYS A 739 -4.16 -23.23 -20.56
C LYS A 739 -5.52 -22.84 -19.96
N VAL A 740 -5.77 -23.04 -18.67
CA VAL A 740 -6.92 -22.40 -17.97
C VAL A 740 -6.56 -20.93 -17.68
N GLN A 741 -6.26 -20.17 -18.73
CA GLN A 741 -5.94 -18.75 -18.69
C GLN A 741 -7.08 -17.95 -19.29
N LYS A 742 -8.19 -17.83 -18.56
CA LYS A 742 -9.08 -16.68 -18.81
C LYS A 742 -8.46 -15.37 -18.26
N ASN A 743 -7.54 -15.44 -17.29
CA ASN A 743 -6.98 -14.26 -16.61
C ASN A 743 -5.44 -14.19 -16.44
N ARG A 744 -4.61 -15.02 -17.10
CA ARG A 744 -3.12 -15.00 -16.94
C ARG A 744 -2.62 -15.04 -15.47
N GLN A 745 -3.39 -15.63 -14.55
CA GLN A 745 -2.99 -15.76 -13.15
C GLN A 745 -2.17 -17.04 -12.93
N SER A 746 -1.09 -16.92 -12.16
CA SER A 746 -0.30 -18.08 -11.72
C SER A 746 -1.08 -18.80 -10.62
N LEU A 747 -1.42 -20.07 -10.84
CA LEU A 747 -2.13 -20.87 -9.85
C LEU A 747 -1.18 -21.35 -8.74
N TRP A 748 -1.68 -21.44 -7.50
CA TRP A 748 -0.97 -21.89 -6.31
C TRP A 748 -1.63 -23.10 -5.66
N GLY A 749 -0.80 -23.92 -5.01
CA GLY A 749 -1.21 -25.03 -4.18
C GLY A 749 -0.63 -24.91 -2.77
N ILE A 750 -1.34 -25.51 -1.81
CA ILE A 750 -0.92 -25.62 -0.41
C ILE A 750 -0.86 -27.10 -0.06
N LEU A 751 0.30 -27.55 0.39
CA LEU A 751 0.51 -28.84 1.03
C LEU A 751 0.38 -28.66 2.55
N LEU A 752 -0.47 -29.46 3.18
CA LEU A 752 -0.68 -29.53 4.61
C LEU A 752 -0.34 -30.95 5.09
N ALA A 753 0.37 -31.07 6.21
CA ALA A 753 0.52 -32.34 6.92
C ALA A 753 0.03 -32.15 8.35
N PHE A 754 -0.86 -33.01 8.83
CA PHE A 754 -1.41 -32.96 10.17
C PHE A 754 -1.55 -34.34 10.80
N THR A 755 -1.53 -34.38 12.12
CA THR A 755 -1.80 -35.59 12.90
C THR A 755 -3.29 -35.97 12.85
N ALA A 756 -3.63 -37.20 13.19
CA ALA A 756 -5.03 -37.62 13.36
C ALA A 756 -5.82 -36.74 14.34
N GLY A 757 -5.16 -36.19 15.38
CA GLY A 757 -5.75 -35.23 16.31
C GLY A 757 -5.91 -33.80 15.78
N GLY A 758 -5.64 -33.55 14.50
CA GLY A 758 -5.77 -32.25 13.84
C GLY A 758 -4.66 -31.26 14.18
N CYS A 759 -3.50 -31.72 14.65
CA CYS A 759 -2.34 -30.86 14.88
C CYS A 759 -1.57 -30.68 13.57
N LEU A 760 -1.42 -29.42 13.12
CA LEU A 760 -0.65 -29.09 11.93
C LEU A 760 0.84 -29.29 12.19
N ILE A 761 1.49 -30.10 11.36
CA ILE A 761 2.92 -30.41 11.42
C ILE A 761 3.70 -29.65 10.35
N HIS A 762 3.12 -29.55 9.16
CA HIS A 762 3.80 -28.94 8.02
C HIS A 762 2.80 -28.17 7.16
N ILE A 763 3.21 -26.99 6.71
CA ILE A 763 2.51 -26.20 5.71
C ILE A 763 3.50 -25.71 4.67
N LYS A 764 3.18 -25.93 3.39
CA LYS A 764 4.00 -25.46 2.29
C LYS A 764 3.15 -24.96 1.13
N ARG A 765 3.30 -23.69 0.81
CA ARG A 765 2.75 -23.09 -0.40
C ARG A 765 3.74 -23.23 -1.57
N PHE A 766 3.24 -23.56 -2.77
CA PHE A 766 4.04 -23.70 -3.99
C PHE A 766 3.24 -23.30 -5.24
N GLY A 767 3.92 -22.88 -6.30
CA GLY A 767 3.28 -22.57 -7.58
C GLY A 767 3.00 -23.85 -8.36
N LEU A 768 1.77 -23.99 -8.89
CA LEU A 768 1.36 -25.16 -9.68
C LEU A 768 2.18 -25.32 -10.96
N SER A 769 2.71 -24.22 -11.51
CA SER A 769 3.64 -24.26 -12.65
C SER A 769 4.95 -24.98 -12.36
N THR A 770 5.31 -25.20 -11.08
CA THR A 770 6.55 -25.89 -10.69
C THR A 770 6.43 -27.42 -10.64
N LEU A 771 5.25 -27.99 -10.97
CA LEU A 771 4.94 -29.41 -10.81
C LEU A 771 5.16 -30.29 -12.06
N HIS A 772 5.85 -29.82 -13.10
CA HIS A 772 5.95 -30.51 -14.42
C HIS A 772 6.11 -32.05 -14.34
N ASP A 773 7.11 -32.56 -13.63
CA ASP A 773 7.36 -34.00 -13.42
C ASP A 773 7.02 -34.48 -11.98
N GLY A 774 6.25 -33.67 -11.27
CA GLY A 774 6.03 -33.77 -9.83
C GLY A 774 7.19 -33.19 -9.00
N ARG A 775 6.85 -32.67 -7.82
CA ARG A 775 7.77 -32.05 -6.86
C ARG A 775 7.69 -32.74 -5.52
N THR A 776 8.85 -33.00 -4.92
CA THR A 776 8.94 -33.65 -3.62
C THR A 776 9.18 -32.62 -2.52
N PHE A 777 8.41 -32.73 -1.44
CA PHE A 777 8.50 -31.89 -0.25
C PHE A 777 8.92 -32.76 0.94
N PRO A 778 10.07 -32.48 1.57
CA PRO A 778 10.48 -33.19 2.77
C PRO A 778 9.65 -32.69 3.95
N VAL A 779 9.09 -33.64 4.70
CA VAL A 779 8.36 -33.37 5.94
C VAL A 779 9.06 -34.10 7.09
N VAL A 780 9.38 -33.33 8.12
CA VAL A 780 10.08 -33.80 9.32
C VAL A 780 9.12 -33.69 10.50
N LEU A 781 8.97 -34.78 11.24
CA LEU A 781 8.14 -34.82 12.44
C LEU A 781 8.91 -34.27 13.64
N PRO A 782 8.30 -33.38 14.44
CA PRO A 782 8.77 -33.04 15.79
C PRO A 782 9.05 -34.28 16.65
N GLU A 783 10.09 -34.20 17.49
CA GLU A 783 10.37 -35.23 18.49
C GLU A 783 9.24 -35.34 19.52
N GLY A 784 8.94 -36.55 19.99
CA GLY A 784 7.89 -36.79 21.00
C GLY A 784 6.46 -36.88 20.47
N LEU A 785 6.24 -36.83 19.15
CA LEU A 785 4.92 -37.06 18.56
C LEU A 785 4.40 -38.49 18.81
N PRO A 786 3.11 -38.68 19.12
CA PRO A 786 2.49 -40.00 19.26
C PRO A 786 2.64 -40.85 18.00
N LEU A 787 2.66 -42.19 18.17
CA LEU A 787 2.57 -43.17 17.08
C LEU A 787 1.19 -43.12 16.42
N GLN A 788 0.97 -42.14 15.55
CA GLN A 788 -0.28 -41.94 14.84
C GLN A 788 -0.02 -41.71 13.35
N PRO A 789 -1.00 -42.01 12.49
CA PRO A 789 -0.89 -41.67 11.08
C PRO A 789 -0.82 -40.16 10.87
N ILE A 790 -0.12 -39.78 9.80
CA ILE A 790 -0.01 -38.41 9.35
C ILE A 790 -0.81 -38.27 8.07
N HIS A 791 -1.80 -37.39 8.10
CA HIS A 791 -2.60 -37.06 6.94
C HIS A 791 -1.92 -35.92 6.20
N THR A 792 -1.69 -36.13 4.91
CA THR A 792 -1.13 -35.11 4.03
C THR A 792 -2.16 -34.76 2.97
N VAL A 793 -2.52 -33.48 2.92
CA VAL A 793 -3.53 -32.93 2.02
C VAL A 793 -2.86 -31.91 1.12
N VAL A 794 -3.12 -31.99 -0.17
CA VAL A 794 -2.79 -30.94 -1.12
C VAL A 794 -4.08 -30.32 -1.63
N VAL A 795 -4.17 -28.99 -1.63
CA VAL A 795 -5.32 -28.26 -2.16
C VAL A 795 -4.86 -27.11 -3.05
N SER A 796 -5.63 -26.79 -4.08
CA SER A 796 -5.48 -25.54 -4.80
C SER A 796 -5.98 -24.37 -3.95
N GLU A 797 -5.25 -23.26 -3.97
CA GLU A 797 -5.66 -22.01 -3.32
C GLU A 797 -6.71 -21.27 -4.16
N ASP A 798 -6.68 -21.47 -5.48
CA ASP A 798 -7.49 -20.72 -6.45
C ASP A 798 -8.72 -21.48 -6.92
N ILE A 799 -8.71 -22.81 -6.83
CA ILE A 799 -9.77 -23.67 -7.38
C ILE A 799 -10.33 -24.60 -6.30
N VAL A 800 -11.58 -24.36 -5.91
CA VAL A 800 -12.30 -25.20 -4.95
C VAL A 800 -12.57 -26.59 -5.54
N GLY A 801 -12.31 -27.63 -4.75
CA GLY A 801 -12.54 -29.03 -5.15
C GLY A 801 -11.38 -29.65 -5.92
N VAL A 802 -10.32 -28.90 -6.21
CA VAL A 802 -9.06 -29.44 -6.76
C VAL A 802 -8.08 -29.66 -5.61
N GLY A 803 -7.89 -30.92 -5.26
CA GLY A 803 -6.99 -31.35 -4.20
C GLY A 803 -6.99 -32.86 -4.07
N ASP A 804 -6.05 -33.38 -3.28
CA ASP A 804 -5.93 -34.81 -3.01
C ASP A 804 -5.40 -35.02 -1.59
N MET A 805 -5.64 -36.20 -1.03
CA MET A 805 -5.22 -36.56 0.32
C MET A 805 -4.63 -37.96 0.34
N THR A 806 -3.51 -38.11 1.04
CA THR A 806 -2.93 -39.41 1.36
C THR A 806 -2.55 -39.49 2.84
N GLN A 807 -2.29 -40.71 3.32
CA GLN A 807 -1.94 -40.99 4.70
C GLN A 807 -0.58 -41.70 4.73
N ALA A 808 0.33 -41.20 5.56
CA ALA A 808 1.61 -41.82 5.82
C ALA A 808 1.65 -42.39 7.24
N HIS A 809 2.26 -43.57 7.40
CA HIS A 809 2.52 -44.18 8.71
C HIS A 809 4.02 -44.06 9.02
N PRO A 810 4.46 -43.04 9.77
CA PRO A 810 5.90 -42.73 9.95
C PRO A 810 6.68 -43.76 10.77
N TYR A 811 5.97 -44.77 11.29
CA TYR A 811 6.50 -45.76 12.21
C TYR A 811 6.19 -47.20 11.78
N ALA A 812 5.78 -47.42 10.53
CA ALA A 812 5.40 -48.74 10.01
C ALA A 812 6.53 -49.80 10.13
N SER A 813 7.78 -49.35 10.14
CA SER A 813 8.98 -50.18 10.32
C SER A 813 9.36 -50.45 11.79
N SER A 814 8.60 -49.93 12.77
CA SER A 814 8.86 -50.16 14.20
C SER A 814 8.31 -51.53 14.67
N PRO A 815 9.10 -52.35 15.39
CA PRO A 815 8.62 -53.62 15.96
C PRO A 815 7.41 -53.46 16.90
N HIS A 816 7.30 -52.30 17.57
CA HIS A 816 6.17 -51.97 18.42
C HIS A 816 4.88 -51.72 17.63
N PHE A 817 4.97 -51.02 16.49
CA PHE A 817 3.82 -50.74 15.63
C PHE A 817 3.31 -52.00 14.93
N GLN A 818 4.21 -52.89 14.50
CA GLN A 818 3.82 -54.20 13.96
C GLN A 818 3.13 -55.09 15.01
N ARG A 819 3.47 -54.96 16.31
CA ARG A 819 2.76 -55.65 17.40
C ARG A 819 1.37 -55.06 17.64
N THR A 820 1.21 -53.74 17.59
CA THR A 820 -0.08 -53.08 17.75
C THR A 820 -1.04 -53.41 16.61
N ILE A 821 -0.57 -53.36 15.35
CA ILE A 821 -1.38 -53.77 14.19
C ILE A 821 -1.72 -55.26 14.24
N LYS A 822 -0.77 -56.14 14.62
CA LYS A 822 -1.11 -57.56 14.82
C LYS A 822 -2.18 -57.76 15.89
N SER A 823 -2.13 -57.03 17.00
CA SER A 823 -3.18 -57.10 18.03
C SER A 823 -4.54 -56.56 17.58
N GLU A 824 -4.58 -55.54 16.71
CA GLU A 824 -5.82 -55.00 16.14
C GLU A 824 -6.41 -55.89 15.05
N ILE A 825 -5.56 -56.57 14.26
CA ILE A 825 -5.98 -57.55 13.25
C ILE A 825 -6.41 -58.88 13.91
N GLU A 826 -5.76 -59.29 15.00
CA GLU A 826 -6.11 -60.51 15.76
C GLU A 826 -7.37 -60.34 16.62
N THR A 827 -7.82 -59.11 16.90
CA THR A 827 -9.03 -58.84 17.72
C THR A 827 -10.32 -58.60 16.94
N GLY A 828 -10.32 -58.81 15.62
CA GLY A 828 -11.51 -59.03 14.78
C GLY A 828 -12.80 -58.36 15.26
N LYS A 829 -12.90 -57.03 15.16
CA LYS A 829 -14.19 -56.33 15.26
C LYS A 829 -14.52 -55.67 13.93
N GLU A 830 -15.30 -56.38 13.13
CA GLU A 830 -16.18 -55.79 12.13
C GLU A 830 -17.06 -54.73 12.82
N GLN A 831 -17.06 -53.49 12.31
CA GLN A 831 -18.16 -52.56 12.57
C GLN A 831 -19.13 -52.64 11.39
N PRO A 832 -20.42 -52.93 11.61
CA PRO A 832 -21.45 -52.63 10.63
C PRO A 832 -21.88 -51.15 10.74
N SER A 833 -22.21 -50.59 9.59
CA SER A 833 -22.88 -49.30 9.37
C SER A 833 -24.23 -49.20 10.09
N GLY A 834 -24.56 -48.05 10.69
CA GLY A 834 -25.94 -47.75 11.13
C GLY A 834 -26.14 -46.54 12.06
N SER A 835 -26.51 -45.42 11.46
CA SER A 835 -27.45 -44.35 11.90
C SER A 835 -27.90 -44.20 13.37
N ASP A 836 -27.66 -42.98 13.89
CA ASP A 836 -28.61 -42.08 14.59
C ASP A 836 -28.92 -42.25 16.10
N PRO A 837 -29.36 -41.14 16.78
CA PRO A 837 -28.70 -40.57 17.96
C PRO A 837 -29.53 -40.71 19.25
N VAL A 838 -29.04 -40.23 20.42
CA VAL A 838 -29.82 -39.54 21.48
C VAL A 838 -28.97 -39.16 22.72
N ASN A 839 -29.26 -37.92 23.16
CA ASN A 839 -29.02 -37.12 24.38
C ASN A 839 -28.22 -37.61 25.63
N PRO A 840 -27.65 -36.63 26.38
CA PRO A 840 -27.11 -36.79 27.73
C PRO A 840 -28.10 -36.33 28.83
N LEU A 841 -28.30 -37.13 29.87
CA LEU A 841 -28.87 -36.74 31.18
C LEU A 841 -28.30 -37.70 32.25
N VAL A 842 -27.51 -37.23 33.22
CA VAL A 842 -27.88 -36.73 34.57
C VAL A 842 -27.80 -37.82 35.64
N GLU A 843 -27.00 -37.50 36.67
CA GLU A 843 -27.03 -37.88 38.11
C GLU A 843 -27.40 -39.32 38.53
N GLU A 844 -26.55 -39.94 39.36
CA GLU A 844 -26.85 -40.09 40.80
C GLU A 844 -25.68 -40.72 41.58
N GLU A 845 -25.64 -40.32 42.85
CA GLU A 845 -24.71 -40.64 43.93
C GLU A 845 -24.81 -42.10 44.42
N ALA A 846 -23.76 -42.61 45.10
CA ALA A 846 -23.92 -43.23 46.43
C ALA A 846 -22.58 -43.65 47.08
N HIS A 847 -22.39 -43.07 48.27
CA HIS A 847 -21.54 -43.36 49.43
C HIS A 847 -21.06 -44.78 49.75
N ALA A 848 -19.86 -44.87 50.37
CA ALA A 848 -19.59 -45.31 51.78
C ALA A 848 -18.11 -45.75 51.92
N SER A 849 -17.19 -44.97 52.50
CA SER A 849 -16.82 -44.81 53.93
C SER A 849 -16.15 -46.01 54.62
N SER A 850 -14.86 -45.88 54.98
CA SER A 850 -14.35 -46.16 56.33
C SER A 850 -12.92 -45.67 56.56
N THR A 851 -12.78 -44.83 57.57
CA THR A 851 -11.61 -44.23 58.25
C THR A 851 -10.75 -45.22 59.05
N VAL A 852 -9.47 -44.90 59.30
CA VAL A 852 -8.81 -44.75 60.64
C VAL A 852 -7.32 -44.34 60.47
N GLN A 853 -6.89 -43.32 61.24
CA GLN A 853 -5.56 -42.68 61.39
C GLN A 853 -4.70 -43.36 62.52
N PRO A 854 -3.64 -42.75 63.14
CA PRO A 854 -2.30 -42.33 62.65
C PRO A 854 -1.10 -42.71 63.59
N ASP A 855 0.14 -42.34 63.16
CA ASP A 855 1.34 -41.88 63.95
C ASP A 855 2.21 -42.87 64.78
N PRO A 856 3.45 -42.52 65.25
CA PRO A 856 4.57 -41.72 64.66
C PRO A 856 6.03 -42.21 65.03
N GLY A 857 7.07 -41.51 64.50
CA GLY A 857 8.45 -41.33 65.07
C GLY A 857 9.49 -42.46 64.88
N SER A 858 10.81 -42.27 64.73
CA SER A 858 11.74 -41.12 64.86
C SER A 858 13.16 -41.48 64.36
N GLU A 859 13.82 -40.53 63.68
CA GLU A 859 15.24 -40.08 63.76
C GLU A 859 16.44 -41.06 63.74
N THR A 860 17.42 -40.86 62.83
CA THR A 860 18.70 -40.12 63.09
C THR A 860 19.76 -40.27 61.96
N GLU A 861 20.34 -39.12 61.61
CA GLU A 861 21.58 -38.73 60.90
C GLU A 861 22.77 -39.72 60.74
N LYS A 862 23.49 -39.63 59.61
CA LYS A 862 24.83 -38.99 59.50
C LYS A 862 25.49 -39.20 58.11
N ASP A 863 25.86 -38.10 57.48
CA ASP A 863 26.89 -37.93 56.42
C ASP A 863 28.32 -38.03 57.04
N PRO A 864 29.47 -38.16 56.32
CA PRO A 864 29.83 -37.27 55.20
C PRO A 864 30.87 -37.74 54.12
N THR A 865 31.02 -36.86 53.10
CA THR A 865 32.26 -36.38 52.41
C THR A 865 32.91 -37.06 51.19
N SER A 866 33.15 -36.17 50.20
CA SER A 866 34.29 -36.02 49.26
C SER A 866 34.20 -36.73 47.89
N ALA A 867 34.61 -36.17 46.74
CA ALA A 867 34.98 -34.82 46.32
C ALA A 867 35.20 -34.80 44.77
N VAL A 868 35.05 -33.60 44.18
CA VAL A 868 35.88 -33.03 43.08
C VAL A 868 35.51 -33.24 41.59
N ARG A 869 35.40 -32.06 40.93
CA ARG A 869 35.71 -31.64 39.52
C ARG A 869 34.59 -31.47 38.48
N SER A 870 34.19 -30.22 38.28
CA SER A 870 34.14 -29.52 36.97
C SER A 870 35.55 -28.92 36.66
N PRO A 871 35.88 -28.24 35.52
CA PRO A 871 35.03 -27.64 34.47
C PRO A 871 35.58 -27.69 32.99
N ALA A 872 34.87 -26.98 32.10
CA ALA A 872 35.35 -26.18 30.94
C ALA A 872 35.48 -26.81 29.52
N ALA A 873 34.54 -26.39 28.65
CA ALA A 873 34.65 -25.68 27.36
C ALA A 873 35.90 -25.77 26.43
N PHE A 874 35.58 -25.81 25.11
CA PHE A 874 36.15 -25.14 23.92
C PHE A 874 36.47 -26.02 22.68
N TYR A 875 35.95 -25.55 21.53
CA TYR A 875 36.18 -25.73 20.07
C TYR A 875 37.63 -26.06 19.59
N PRO A 876 37.96 -26.33 18.28
CA PRO A 876 37.29 -25.89 17.04
C PRO A 876 37.28 -26.82 15.78
N ALA A 877 36.56 -26.30 14.79
CA ALA A 877 36.58 -26.41 13.31
C ALA A 877 37.64 -27.26 12.57
N ALA A 878 37.15 -27.92 11.51
CA ALA A 878 37.65 -27.82 10.13
C ALA A 878 36.46 -27.90 9.16
#